data_AF-A0A1E3X9V0-F1
#
_entry.id   AF-A0A1E3X9V0-F1
#
_cell.length_a   1.000
_cell.length_b   1.000
_cell.length_c   1.000
_cell.angle_alpha   90.00
_cell.angle_beta   90.00
_cell.angle_gamma   90.00
#
_symmetry.space_group_name_H-M   'P 1'
#
loop_
_entity.id
_entity.type
_entity.pdbx_description
1 polymer ?
#
loop_
_entity_poly.entity_id
_entity_poly.type
_entity_poly.pdbx_seq_one_letter_code
_entity_poly.pdbx_strand_id
1 'polypeptide(L)'
;MTDLKNEDGYILVVVIGVLTILSLMAITFATLSRIETKATRNYTDSIKCDMVARAGLEHALYVLRLDKFGTDTTAYNNDNGDENYDWSGETWMPNGTDFSGNDYDNDGNGTPDSKWIYFPATTSALDIRLPGKLRARYAALITDDREARVNINVTGNKANGGVHTSNEGGSTFENDLSLVIEQAPGLNSADGDNIASDIIDTRLGTDLNPGTSTTNEDSGIVPDPQTDGIDNDGDWDSATHDSNNNGIPDSGETNVDEADNSESIDEPNEFNPIYPFGDDRPFGFLTEAEIMGTSTYTSRLETIFNNKGVSQSDQNSLNNWLTTYSADTIVTIPYQLDGGTSTTKLNINALVNNEGAYTNAGTYDSNKKAQMIMDVLVAGGLTGSSGSSNYVERHQLAVNIKDFIDSDGTVTAYNDGADTYYGVERTPYINEVESEVDSTATDIGGNPTGMGKFIELFNPYDTAIAFLGNWQIEFGATIVPLSGTIGSQTYYVIADDQNAYTRDGSVDPKGFSYEGGIDAEQYDSNVNSLTTNGEVLTLRDNNNNIVQVTNYGNADNPKSSQLNDPRPTPLTNAKGQSNIDSSNPWRWEKKNITAGSENDNFDPSPSGGDDGWNNTTWPSSFLVANRRFSNKGYLGFIHTGRQWYSFKVDDNITYPDTLQYFTITDPSMDNIDNDGDGSTDSSDTGTQNADIDGQEYRILGLINVNTASAEVLQSLPNVDSAIATAIEGDAQKPFSSIGNLLEDVAEITGSGTKWSKEQTFRSMSNLITTRSNVFMVYVTAQVTDEAETSIFAEKRLIAIVDRSTDPIRVRYFRWITE
;
A
#
# COMPACT_ATOMS: atom_id res chain seq x y z
N MET A 1 56.52 -102.29 17.92
CA MET A 1 55.06 -102.28 18.12
C MET A 1 54.79 -101.72 19.52
N THR A 2 55.25 -100.52 19.90
CA THR A 2 54.88 -99.16 19.44
C THR A 2 53.38 -98.88 19.54
N ASP A 3 52.93 -98.59 20.76
CA ASP A 3 52.25 -97.35 21.19
C ASP A 3 51.14 -96.73 20.32
N LEU A 4 50.21 -97.54 19.81
CA LEU A 4 49.06 -97.09 19.01
C LEU A 4 47.86 -96.56 19.84
N LYS A 5 48.03 -96.13 21.10
CA LYS A 5 46.90 -95.67 21.95
C LYS A 5 46.80 -94.15 22.15
N ASN A 6 47.73 -93.35 21.63
CA ASN A 6 47.76 -91.89 21.80
C ASN A 6 47.46 -91.07 20.52
N GLU A 7 47.27 -91.69 19.36
CA GLU A 7 47.03 -90.97 18.09
C GLU A 7 45.54 -90.64 17.83
N ASP A 8 44.60 -91.40 18.41
CA ASP A 8 43.16 -91.17 18.22
C ASP A 8 42.64 -89.91 18.95
N GLY A 9 43.31 -89.49 20.03
CA GLY A 9 42.94 -88.28 20.79
C GLY A 9 43.30 -86.98 20.08
N TYR A 10 44.40 -86.95 19.32
CA TYR A 10 44.83 -85.76 18.59
C TYR A 10 43.92 -85.46 17.39
N ILE A 11 43.50 -86.51 16.66
CA ILE A 11 42.55 -86.38 15.55
C ILE A 11 41.20 -85.85 16.08
N LEU A 12 40.74 -86.34 17.23
CA LEU A 12 39.51 -85.84 17.87
C LEU A 12 39.62 -84.36 18.25
N VAL A 13 40.74 -83.92 18.83
CA VAL A 13 40.96 -82.51 19.20
C VAL A 13 41.01 -81.60 17.96
N VAL A 14 41.66 -82.04 16.88
CA VAL A 14 41.70 -81.30 15.61
C VAL A 14 40.31 -81.22 14.97
N VAL A 15 39.56 -82.32 14.95
CA VAL A 15 38.19 -82.36 14.41
C VAL A 15 37.25 -81.48 15.24
N ILE A 16 37.33 -81.52 16.56
CA ILE A 16 36.56 -80.62 17.44
C ILE A 16 36.98 -79.17 17.21
N GLY A 17 38.28 -78.87 17.11
CA GLY A 17 38.79 -77.53 16.82
C GLY A 17 38.31 -76.96 15.48
N VAL A 18 38.25 -77.80 14.43
CA VAL A 18 37.70 -77.40 13.12
C VAL A 18 36.18 -77.23 13.19
N LEU A 19 35.46 -78.13 13.87
CA LEU A 19 34.01 -78.03 14.03
C LEU A 19 33.59 -76.82 14.87
N THR A 20 34.34 -76.47 15.91
CA THR A 20 34.08 -75.28 16.72
C THR A 20 34.31 -74.01 15.90
N ILE A 21 35.39 -73.92 15.12
CA ILE A 21 35.63 -72.80 14.21
C ILE A 21 34.51 -72.68 13.17
N LEU A 22 34.13 -73.78 12.52
CA LEU A 22 33.04 -73.79 11.53
C LEU A 22 31.69 -73.39 12.16
N SER A 23 31.41 -73.84 13.38
CA SER A 23 30.19 -73.47 14.10
C SER A 23 30.19 -71.99 14.47
N LEU A 24 31.34 -71.45 14.89
CA LEU A 24 31.50 -70.03 15.20
C LEU A 24 31.30 -69.17 13.96
N MET A 25 31.86 -69.57 12.81
CA MET A 25 31.65 -68.92 11.51
C MET A 25 30.20 -68.99 11.04
N ALA A 26 29.52 -70.12 11.23
CA ALA A 26 28.11 -70.27 10.88
C ALA A 26 27.21 -69.38 11.73
N ILE A 27 27.49 -69.28 13.04
CA ILE A 27 26.76 -68.39 13.95
C ILE A 27 27.00 -66.93 13.58
N THR A 28 28.26 -66.52 13.36
CA THR A 28 28.57 -65.13 12.99
C THR A 28 27.95 -64.74 11.66
N PHE A 29 27.96 -65.62 10.66
CA PHE A 29 27.28 -65.37 9.38
C PHE A 29 25.77 -65.22 9.55
N ALA A 30 25.14 -66.08 10.36
CA ALA A 30 23.70 -66.02 10.62
C ALA A 30 23.31 -64.75 11.41
N THR A 31 24.11 -64.32 12.38
CA THR A 31 23.86 -63.07 13.11
C THR A 31 24.07 -61.85 12.22
N LEU A 32 25.15 -61.82 11.43
CA LEU A 32 25.42 -60.72 10.49
C LEU A 32 24.31 -60.60 9.44
N SER A 33 23.89 -61.72 8.84
CA SER A 33 22.79 -61.74 7.86
C SER A 33 21.47 -61.21 8.45
N ARG A 34 21.17 -61.53 9.72
CA ARG A 34 19.99 -60.98 10.41
C ARG A 34 20.10 -59.49 10.66
N ILE A 35 21.28 -59.01 11.06
CA ILE A 35 21.55 -57.58 11.28
C ILE A 35 21.43 -56.83 9.96
N GLU A 36 22.05 -57.32 8.88
CA GLU A 36 21.96 -56.73 7.54
C GLU A 36 20.52 -56.71 7.04
N THR A 37 19.78 -57.82 7.16
CA THR A 37 18.37 -57.86 6.76
C THR A 37 17.52 -56.85 7.54
N LYS A 38 17.79 -56.66 8.84
CA LYS A 38 17.10 -55.66 9.67
C LYS A 38 17.49 -54.24 9.27
N ALA A 39 18.77 -53.98 9.03
CA ALA A 39 19.27 -52.68 8.59
C ALA A 39 18.68 -52.29 7.22
N THR A 40 18.66 -53.22 6.25
CA THR A 40 18.05 -52.99 4.93
C THR A 40 16.56 -52.70 5.03
N ARG A 41 15.83 -53.39 5.93
CA ARG A 41 14.40 -53.11 6.16
C ARG A 41 14.19 -51.73 6.76
N ASN A 42 14.91 -51.39 7.83
CA ASN A 42 14.83 -50.06 8.45
C ASN A 42 15.14 -48.94 7.43
N TYR A 43 16.17 -49.14 6.60
CA TYR A 43 16.50 -48.19 5.54
C TYR A 43 15.37 -48.08 4.51
N THR A 44 14.81 -49.21 4.07
CA THR A 44 13.69 -49.21 3.10
C THR A 44 12.46 -48.52 3.67
N ASP A 45 12.14 -48.74 4.95
CA ASP A 45 10.98 -48.12 5.60
C ASP A 45 11.19 -46.62 5.85
N SER A 46 12.43 -46.20 6.15
CA SER A 46 12.82 -44.79 6.22
C SER A 46 12.64 -44.08 4.86
N ILE A 47 13.07 -44.70 3.76
CA ILE A 47 12.86 -44.14 2.41
C ILE A 47 11.38 -44.04 2.05
N LYS A 48 10.55 -45.04 2.41
CA LYS A 48 9.10 -44.93 2.20
C LYS A 48 8.50 -43.78 3.02
N CYS A 49 8.96 -43.60 4.26
CA CYS A 49 8.52 -42.52 5.12
C CYS A 49 8.89 -41.15 4.54
N ASP A 50 10.11 -41.00 4.00
CA ASP A 50 10.54 -39.81 3.25
C ASP A 50 9.60 -39.51 2.07
N MET A 51 9.28 -40.52 1.25
CA MET A 51 8.34 -40.34 0.13
C MET A 51 6.93 -39.95 0.58
N VAL A 52 6.46 -40.48 1.71
CA VAL A 52 5.13 -40.14 2.28
C VAL A 52 5.14 -38.73 2.85
N ALA A 53 6.20 -38.31 3.52
CA ALA A 53 6.35 -36.93 4.01
C ALA A 53 6.38 -35.93 2.84
N ARG A 54 7.11 -36.25 1.76
CA ARG A 54 7.10 -35.45 0.53
C ARG A 54 5.71 -35.40 -0.11
N ALA A 55 4.98 -36.52 -0.13
CA ALA A 55 3.61 -36.53 -0.62
C ALA A 55 2.66 -35.67 0.25
N GLY A 56 2.88 -35.64 1.57
CA GLY A 56 2.16 -34.73 2.47
C GLY A 56 2.46 -33.26 2.19
N LEU A 57 3.73 -32.93 1.92
CA LEU A 57 4.13 -31.58 1.50
C LEU A 57 3.47 -31.20 0.16
N GLU A 58 3.50 -32.07 -0.84
CA GLU A 58 2.83 -31.82 -2.13
C GLU A 58 1.31 -31.65 -1.97
N HIS A 59 0.69 -32.34 -1.01
CA HIS A 59 -0.73 -32.12 -0.71
C HIS A 59 -0.97 -30.74 -0.10
N ALA A 60 -0.12 -30.29 0.82
CA ALA A 60 -0.18 -28.93 1.37
C ALA A 60 0.02 -27.87 0.26
N LEU A 61 1.00 -28.05 -0.62
CA LEU A 61 1.23 -27.17 -1.78
C LEU A 61 0.01 -27.12 -2.71
N TYR A 62 -0.64 -28.27 -2.93
CA TYR A 62 -1.84 -28.33 -3.75
C TYR A 62 -3.02 -27.57 -3.13
N VAL A 63 -3.20 -27.65 -1.81
CA VAL A 63 -4.25 -26.89 -1.12
C VAL A 63 -3.99 -25.39 -1.20
N LEU A 64 -2.75 -24.94 -0.97
CA LEU A 64 -2.36 -23.53 -1.15
C LEU A 64 -2.53 -23.04 -2.60
N ARG A 65 -2.35 -23.93 -3.59
CA ARG A 65 -2.65 -23.62 -5.00
C ARG A 65 -4.15 -23.43 -5.21
N LEU A 66 -4.97 -24.32 -4.65
CA LEU A 66 -6.43 -24.20 -4.76
C LEU A 66 -6.94 -22.92 -4.09
N ASP A 67 -6.32 -22.50 -3.01
CA ASP A 67 -6.67 -21.24 -2.35
C ASP A 67 -6.41 -20.02 -3.26
N LYS A 68 -5.27 -20.00 -3.96
CA LYS A 68 -4.92 -18.91 -4.89
C LYS A 68 -5.69 -18.93 -6.22
N PHE A 69 -5.93 -20.11 -6.80
CA PHE A 69 -6.42 -20.26 -8.19
C PHE A 69 -7.75 -21.03 -8.30
N GLY A 70 -8.33 -21.43 -7.17
CA GLY A 70 -9.52 -22.27 -7.15
C GLY A 70 -9.31 -23.54 -7.98
N THR A 71 -10.33 -23.91 -8.74
CA THR A 71 -10.23 -25.05 -9.68
C THR A 71 -9.66 -24.66 -11.05
N ASP A 72 -9.27 -23.41 -11.27
CA ASP A 72 -8.83 -22.91 -12.56
C ASP A 72 -7.35 -22.48 -12.55
N THR A 73 -7.00 -21.43 -13.31
CA THR A 73 -5.65 -20.87 -13.47
C THR A 73 -5.62 -19.35 -13.28
N THR A 74 -6.73 -18.73 -12.94
CA THR A 74 -6.83 -17.28 -12.70
C THR A 74 -6.78 -17.07 -11.20
N ALA A 75 -5.90 -16.17 -10.75
CA ALA A 75 -5.74 -15.94 -9.33
C ALA A 75 -6.82 -14.99 -8.81
N TYR A 76 -7.33 -15.28 -7.62
CA TYR A 76 -8.13 -14.37 -6.80
C TYR A 76 -9.33 -13.76 -7.54
N ASN A 77 -10.04 -14.53 -8.35
CA ASN A 77 -11.20 -14.03 -9.10
C ASN A 77 -12.54 -14.21 -8.35
N ASN A 78 -12.49 -14.70 -7.11
CA ASN A 78 -13.62 -15.02 -6.25
C ASN A 78 -14.60 -16.01 -6.91
N ASP A 79 -14.07 -16.94 -7.70
CA ASP A 79 -14.79 -18.04 -8.30
C ASP A 79 -14.18 -19.38 -7.91
N ASN A 80 -14.97 -20.44 -8.05
CA ASN A 80 -14.49 -21.80 -7.92
C ASN A 80 -13.67 -22.13 -6.64
N GLY A 81 -13.85 -21.36 -5.57
CA GLY A 81 -13.22 -21.54 -4.26
C GLY A 81 -11.89 -20.80 -4.05
N ASP A 82 -11.54 -19.80 -4.85
CA ASP A 82 -10.46 -18.85 -4.51
C ASP A 82 -11.00 -17.60 -3.79
N GLU A 83 -10.14 -16.97 -2.98
CA GLU A 83 -10.40 -15.71 -2.29
C GLU A 83 -9.13 -14.86 -2.15
N ASN A 84 -9.26 -13.54 -2.08
CA ASN A 84 -8.11 -12.60 -2.11
C ASN A 84 -7.66 -12.13 -0.70
N TYR A 85 -7.91 -12.94 0.32
CA TYR A 85 -7.50 -12.69 1.71
C TYR A 85 -7.11 -14.01 2.38
N ASP A 86 -6.31 -13.96 3.44
CA ASP A 86 -5.98 -15.13 4.26
C ASP A 86 -6.18 -14.77 5.74
N TRP A 87 -6.76 -15.67 6.53
CA TRP A 87 -6.97 -15.45 7.96
C TRP A 87 -6.87 -16.73 8.80
N SER A 88 -6.84 -16.58 10.13
CA SER A 88 -6.64 -17.73 11.04
C SER A 88 -7.74 -18.82 10.99
N GLY A 89 -8.87 -18.57 10.33
CA GLY A 89 -9.98 -19.52 10.22
C GLY A 89 -10.06 -20.28 8.90
N GLU A 90 -9.02 -20.24 8.05
CA GLU A 90 -8.99 -21.02 6.81
C GLU A 90 -9.16 -22.52 7.05
N THR A 91 -9.71 -23.23 6.06
CA THR A 91 -9.89 -24.68 6.16
C THR A 91 -8.57 -25.43 6.30
N TRP A 92 -7.46 -24.84 5.85
CA TRP A 92 -6.14 -25.44 5.82
C TRP A 92 -5.16 -24.90 6.88
N MET A 93 -5.55 -23.83 7.58
CA MET A 93 -4.83 -23.28 8.75
C MET A 93 -5.16 -24.04 10.05
N PRO A 94 -4.48 -23.74 11.18
CA PRO A 94 -4.75 -24.40 12.45
C PRO A 94 -6.21 -24.21 12.90
N ASN A 95 -6.84 -25.27 13.40
CA ASN A 95 -8.28 -25.38 13.69
C ASN A 95 -9.21 -25.48 12.47
N GLY A 96 -8.66 -25.51 11.26
CA GLY A 96 -9.38 -25.77 10.02
C GLY A 96 -9.88 -27.22 9.87
N THR A 97 -10.37 -27.56 8.67
CA THR A 97 -10.95 -28.90 8.39
C THR A 97 -10.06 -29.81 7.55
N ASP A 98 -9.11 -29.27 6.77
CA ASP A 98 -8.30 -30.04 5.82
C ASP A 98 -7.20 -30.85 6.49
N PHE A 99 -6.51 -30.24 7.46
CA PHE A 99 -5.38 -30.85 8.14
C PHE A 99 -5.51 -30.91 9.67
N SER A 100 -6.28 -30.01 10.28
CA SER A 100 -6.32 -29.92 11.74
C SER A 100 -7.04 -31.08 12.42
N GLY A 101 -6.60 -31.40 13.63
CA GLY A 101 -7.19 -32.45 14.47
C GLY A 101 -6.44 -32.64 15.78
N ASN A 102 -6.86 -33.64 16.56
CA ASN A 102 -6.30 -33.90 17.89
C ASN A 102 -5.35 -35.12 17.91
N ASP A 103 -4.84 -35.54 16.75
CA ASP A 103 -4.11 -36.80 16.64
C ASP A 103 -2.60 -36.64 16.86
N TYR A 104 -2.03 -35.49 16.50
CA TYR A 104 -0.60 -35.22 16.56
C TYR A 104 -0.28 -33.74 16.77
N ASP A 105 0.80 -33.47 17.51
CA ASP A 105 1.37 -32.14 17.78
C ASP A 105 2.53 -31.91 16.80
N ASN A 106 2.26 -31.20 15.72
CA ASN A 106 3.16 -31.10 14.57
C ASN A 106 4.16 -29.96 14.75
N ASP A 107 3.73 -28.86 15.38
CA ASP A 107 4.57 -27.70 15.72
C ASP A 107 5.41 -27.94 17.01
N GLY A 108 5.03 -28.89 17.86
CA GLY A 108 5.73 -29.25 19.08
C GLY A 108 5.41 -28.35 20.28
N ASN A 109 4.30 -27.62 20.26
CA ASN A 109 3.89 -26.71 21.32
C ASN A 109 3.28 -27.42 22.56
N GLY A 110 3.10 -28.74 22.49
CA GLY A 110 2.52 -29.56 23.55
C GLY A 110 1.01 -29.82 23.41
N THR A 111 0.37 -29.26 22.38
CA THR A 111 -1.06 -29.43 22.07
C THR A 111 -1.20 -30.07 20.69
N PRO A 112 -1.93 -31.20 20.55
CA PRO A 112 -2.22 -31.76 19.23
C PRO A 112 -2.96 -30.77 18.33
N ASP A 113 -2.45 -30.57 17.11
CA ASP A 113 -2.91 -29.59 16.13
C ASP A 113 -3.35 -30.23 14.79
N SER A 114 -2.93 -31.46 14.52
CA SER A 114 -3.07 -32.13 13.22
C SER A 114 -3.81 -33.47 13.32
N LYS A 115 -4.51 -33.85 12.25
CA LYS A 115 -5.10 -35.18 12.07
C LYS A 115 -4.23 -36.10 11.23
N TRP A 116 -4.33 -37.41 11.44
CA TRP A 116 -3.65 -38.39 10.58
C TRP A 116 -4.41 -38.62 9.27
N ILE A 117 -3.70 -38.45 8.15
CA ILE A 117 -4.17 -38.75 6.80
C ILE A 117 -3.46 -40.01 6.28
N TYR A 118 -4.23 -41.01 5.87
CA TYR A 118 -3.71 -42.32 5.43
C TYR A 118 -3.53 -42.38 3.91
N PHE A 119 -2.49 -43.07 3.45
CA PHE A 119 -2.18 -43.20 2.04
C PHE A 119 -2.82 -44.47 1.41
N PRO A 120 -3.55 -44.38 0.26
CA PRO A 120 -3.89 -43.20 -0.52
C PRO A 120 -5.22 -42.58 -0.06
N ALA A 121 -5.33 -41.26 -0.24
CA ALA A 121 -6.55 -40.49 -0.02
C ALA A 121 -7.58 -40.68 -1.16
N THR A 122 -8.10 -41.90 -1.37
CA THR A 122 -9.21 -42.12 -2.33
C THR A 122 -10.50 -42.54 -1.63
N THR A 123 -11.63 -42.21 -2.24
CA THR A 123 -13.01 -42.58 -1.87
C THR A 123 -13.29 -44.10 -1.78
N SER A 124 -12.28 -44.94 -2.01
CA SER A 124 -12.31 -46.37 -1.73
C SER A 124 -11.96 -46.62 -0.28
N ALA A 125 -12.81 -47.33 0.46
CA ALA A 125 -12.65 -47.69 1.87
C ALA A 125 -11.46 -48.63 2.19
N LEU A 126 -10.40 -48.61 1.39
CA LEU A 126 -9.25 -49.53 1.48
C LEU A 126 -7.95 -48.77 1.19
N ASP A 127 -7.19 -48.45 2.25
CA ASP A 127 -5.82 -47.95 2.16
C ASP A 127 -4.92 -48.91 1.36
N ILE A 128 -3.92 -48.39 0.63
CA ILE A 128 -2.91 -49.21 -0.04
C ILE A 128 -1.97 -49.73 1.04
N ARG A 129 -1.97 -51.05 1.21
CA ARG A 129 -1.03 -51.72 2.10
C ARG A 129 0.36 -51.66 1.49
N LEU A 130 1.30 -51.07 2.24
CA LEU A 130 2.71 -51.29 1.97
C LEU A 130 3.00 -52.81 2.13
N PRO A 131 4.02 -53.35 1.42
CA PRO A 131 4.34 -54.77 1.51
C PRO A 131 4.46 -55.24 2.96
N GLY A 132 3.67 -56.24 3.37
CA GLY A 132 3.76 -56.85 4.69
C GLY A 132 2.76 -56.40 5.77
N LYS A 133 1.57 -55.88 5.41
CA LYS A 133 0.55 -55.35 6.35
C LYS A 133 0.96 -54.04 7.06
N LEU A 134 1.77 -53.23 6.40
CA LEU A 134 2.15 -51.91 6.91
C LEU A 134 1.20 -50.84 6.35
N ARG A 135 0.91 -49.82 7.16
CA ARG A 135 0.14 -48.62 6.77
C ARG A 135 1.08 -47.40 6.82
N ALA A 136 0.85 -46.47 5.91
CA ALA A 136 1.54 -45.18 5.88
C ALA A 136 0.52 -44.07 6.15
N ARG A 137 0.91 -43.12 6.98
CA ARG A 137 0.13 -41.93 7.29
C ARG A 137 1.03 -40.70 7.38
N TYR A 138 0.45 -39.53 7.17
CA TYR A 138 1.08 -38.25 7.44
C TYR A 138 0.10 -37.31 8.13
N ALA A 139 0.65 -36.36 8.86
CA ALA A 139 -0.04 -35.20 9.44
C ALA A 139 0.67 -33.96 8.88
N ALA A 140 -0.10 -32.98 8.45
CA ALA A 140 0.42 -31.71 7.96
C ALA A 140 -0.18 -30.57 8.78
N LEU A 141 0.55 -29.46 8.90
CA LEU A 141 0.07 -28.23 9.51
C LEU A 141 0.62 -27.08 8.66
N ILE A 142 -0.24 -26.16 8.27
CA ILE A 142 0.14 -24.94 7.56
C ILE A 142 -0.13 -23.78 8.51
N THR A 143 0.86 -22.91 8.70
CA THR A 143 0.74 -21.70 9.54
C THR A 143 1.17 -20.48 8.74
N ASP A 144 0.45 -19.37 8.97
CA ASP A 144 0.86 -18.05 8.49
C ASP A 144 1.75 -17.37 9.54
N ASP A 145 3.02 -17.73 9.51
CA ASP A 145 4.05 -17.22 10.42
C ASP A 145 4.94 -16.15 9.77
N ARG A 146 4.59 -15.68 8.56
CA ARG A 146 5.50 -14.89 7.71
C ARG A 146 4.99 -13.50 7.50
N GLU A 147 3.91 -13.34 6.75
CA GLU A 147 3.25 -12.04 6.62
C GLU A 147 2.55 -11.65 7.93
N ALA A 148 2.32 -12.57 8.88
CA ALA A 148 1.90 -12.24 10.24
C ALA A 148 3.00 -11.65 11.15
N ARG A 149 4.24 -11.49 10.65
CA ARG A 149 5.44 -11.12 11.43
C ARG A 149 6.26 -10.02 10.75
N VAL A 150 7.04 -9.28 11.53
CA VAL A 150 7.94 -8.23 11.04
C VAL A 150 9.14 -8.86 10.34
N ASN A 151 9.38 -8.48 9.08
CA ASN A 151 10.52 -8.99 8.31
C ASN A 151 11.80 -8.20 8.59
N ILE A 152 12.69 -8.78 9.39
CA ILE A 152 13.94 -8.13 9.83
C ILE A 152 14.94 -7.89 8.70
N ASN A 153 14.75 -8.50 7.55
CA ASN A 153 15.55 -8.25 6.35
C ASN A 153 15.05 -7.04 5.54
N VAL A 154 14.00 -6.34 5.99
CA VAL A 154 13.41 -5.24 5.22
C VAL A 154 13.29 -3.96 6.06
N THR A 155 12.95 -4.10 7.35
CA THR A 155 12.81 -2.96 8.27
C THR A 155 14.15 -2.26 8.50
N GLY A 156 14.31 -0.96 8.29
CA GLY A 156 15.60 -0.31 8.53
C GLY A 156 15.55 0.99 9.33
N ASN A 157 14.39 1.34 9.87
CA ASN A 157 14.25 2.45 10.81
C ASN A 157 15.07 2.21 12.10
N LYS A 158 16.28 2.78 12.19
CA LYS A 158 17.15 2.72 13.37
C LYS A 158 16.61 3.65 14.46
N ALA A 159 16.09 3.10 15.55
CA ALA A 159 15.58 3.91 16.65
C ALA A 159 16.66 4.81 17.29
N ASN A 160 16.29 6.08 17.56
CA ASN A 160 17.14 7.11 18.18
C ASN A 160 18.44 7.47 17.43
N GLY A 161 18.55 7.20 16.13
CA GLY A 161 19.73 7.50 15.29
C GLY A 161 20.05 8.99 15.06
N GLY A 162 19.15 9.91 15.42
CA GLY A 162 19.10 11.23 14.78
C GLY A 162 18.52 11.12 13.37
N VAL A 163 18.00 12.23 12.83
CA VAL A 163 17.34 12.38 11.50
C VAL A 163 17.30 11.08 10.69
N HIS A 164 16.26 10.29 10.94
CA HIS A 164 15.81 9.09 10.24
C HIS A 164 14.45 8.72 10.87
N THR A 165 13.35 9.16 10.28
CA THR A 165 12.00 8.68 10.58
C THR A 165 11.10 8.87 9.35
N SER A 166 11.29 8.05 8.32
CA SER A 166 10.33 7.91 7.22
C SER A 166 8.92 7.72 7.81
N ASN A 167 8.03 8.68 7.54
CA ASN A 167 6.76 8.86 8.25
C ASN A 167 5.54 8.92 7.31
N GLU A 168 5.78 8.84 6.00
CA GLU A 168 4.77 8.94 4.96
C GLU A 168 4.19 7.58 4.54
N GLY A 169 4.67 6.45 5.05
CA GLY A 169 4.17 5.12 4.68
C GLY A 169 4.60 4.70 3.27
N GLY A 170 5.80 5.11 2.83
CA GLY A 170 6.34 4.84 1.51
C GLY A 170 6.67 3.37 1.28
N SER A 171 7.34 2.73 2.23
CA SER A 171 7.73 1.32 2.11
C SER A 171 7.72 0.57 3.45
N THR A 172 7.86 -0.75 3.38
CA THR A 172 7.97 -1.63 4.57
C THR A 172 9.26 -1.44 5.36
N PHE A 173 10.19 -0.62 4.86
CA PHE A 173 11.38 -0.18 5.58
C PHE A 173 11.03 0.63 6.83
N GLU A 174 9.93 1.38 6.78
CA GLU A 174 9.49 2.29 7.85
C GLU A 174 8.98 1.59 9.11
N ASN A 175 8.69 0.28 9.03
CA ASN A 175 8.29 -0.52 10.17
C ASN A 175 9.32 -0.41 11.30
N ASP A 176 8.86 -0.03 12.49
CA ASP A 176 9.72 0.19 13.64
C ASP A 176 10.06 -1.14 14.34
N LEU A 177 11.27 -1.62 14.06
CA LEU A 177 11.79 -2.84 14.65
C LEU A 177 12.03 -2.70 16.17
N SER A 178 12.31 -1.49 16.66
CA SER A 178 12.53 -1.27 18.10
C SER A 178 11.24 -1.44 18.90
N LEU A 179 10.12 -0.94 18.37
CA LEU A 179 8.81 -1.00 19.02
C LEU A 179 8.34 -2.44 19.24
N VAL A 180 8.50 -3.31 18.24
CA VAL A 180 8.15 -4.74 18.38
C VAL A 180 9.09 -5.46 19.35
N ILE A 181 10.37 -5.10 19.39
CA ILE A 181 11.34 -5.73 20.30
C ILE A 181 11.05 -5.34 21.76
N GLU A 182 10.75 -4.08 22.04
CA GLU A 182 10.46 -3.63 23.40
C GLU A 182 9.15 -4.20 23.96
N GLN A 183 8.25 -4.73 23.12
CA GLN A 183 7.06 -5.46 23.60
C GLN A 183 7.41 -6.75 24.35
N ALA A 184 8.63 -7.28 24.19
CA ALA A 184 9.06 -8.46 24.93
C ALA A 184 9.14 -8.14 26.44
N PRO A 185 8.51 -8.94 27.33
CA PRO A 185 8.31 -8.57 28.73
C PRO A 185 9.56 -8.20 29.54
N GLY A 186 10.72 -8.74 29.15
CA GLY A 186 12.01 -8.47 29.78
C GLY A 186 12.79 -7.29 29.22
N LEU A 187 12.32 -6.63 28.16
CA LEU A 187 13.03 -5.57 27.44
C LEU A 187 12.39 -4.19 27.70
N ASN A 188 13.17 -3.14 27.48
CA ASN A 188 12.70 -1.75 27.52
C ASN A 188 13.10 -1.03 26.23
N SER A 189 12.68 0.22 26.04
CA SER A 189 12.97 1.00 24.84
C SER A 189 14.45 1.08 24.51
N ALA A 190 15.33 1.28 25.50
CA ALA A 190 16.76 1.30 25.24
C ALA A 190 17.29 -0.07 24.79
N ASP A 191 16.74 -1.18 25.28
CA ASP A 191 17.09 -2.50 24.78
C ASP A 191 16.56 -2.71 23.35
N GLY A 192 15.33 -2.28 23.08
CA GLY A 192 14.71 -2.26 21.75
C GLY A 192 15.57 -1.55 20.73
N ASP A 193 15.94 -0.30 20.99
CA ASP A 193 16.79 0.52 20.13
C ASP A 193 18.13 -0.16 19.82
N ASN A 194 18.79 -0.63 20.90
CA ASN A 194 20.11 -1.22 20.81
C ASN A 194 20.10 -2.58 20.10
N ILE A 195 19.03 -3.35 20.18
CA ILE A 195 18.90 -4.65 19.50
C ILE A 195 18.51 -4.42 18.05
N ALA A 196 17.55 -3.54 17.77
CA ALA A 196 17.16 -3.16 16.41
C ALA A 196 18.36 -2.64 15.62
N SER A 197 19.14 -1.72 16.21
CA SER A 197 20.37 -1.20 15.60
C SER A 197 21.37 -2.33 15.29
N ASP A 198 21.62 -3.23 16.25
CA ASP A 198 22.51 -4.37 16.04
C ASP A 198 22.02 -5.31 14.92
N ILE A 199 20.71 -5.53 14.79
CA ILE A 199 20.12 -6.34 13.71
C ILE A 199 20.35 -5.64 12.38
N ILE A 200 20.04 -4.34 12.30
CA ILE A 200 20.16 -3.53 11.10
C ILE A 200 21.62 -3.50 10.62
N ASP A 201 22.55 -3.13 11.50
CA ASP A 201 23.99 -3.04 11.24
C ASP A 201 24.61 -4.40 10.89
N THR A 202 24.00 -5.50 11.34
CA THR A 202 24.48 -6.85 11.03
C THR A 202 24.19 -7.23 9.58
N ARG A 203 23.17 -6.66 8.92
CA ARG A 203 22.79 -7.01 7.53
C ARG A 203 23.80 -6.49 6.53
N LEU A 204 24.54 -5.44 6.88
CA LEU A 204 25.65 -4.91 6.10
C LEU A 204 26.85 -5.89 6.13
N GLY A 205 27.80 -5.69 5.22
CA GLY A 205 28.97 -6.53 5.14
C GLY A 205 29.98 -6.34 6.27
N THR A 206 31.13 -6.99 6.12
CA THR A 206 32.13 -7.08 7.19
C THR A 206 32.84 -5.77 7.53
N ASP A 207 32.70 -4.75 6.69
CA ASP A 207 33.32 -3.45 6.94
C ASP A 207 32.39 -2.45 7.66
N LEU A 208 31.12 -2.84 7.89
CA LEU A 208 30.10 -2.06 8.60
C LEU A 208 29.83 -0.69 7.97
N ASN A 209 30.20 -0.51 6.71
CA ASN A 209 29.79 0.64 5.95
C ASN A 209 28.79 0.14 4.92
N PRO A 210 27.71 0.89 4.71
CA PRO A 210 27.10 0.90 3.40
C PRO A 210 28.12 1.20 2.31
N GLY A 211 27.76 0.99 1.05
CA GLY A 211 28.40 1.68 -0.05
C GLY A 211 28.64 3.14 0.31
N THR A 212 29.89 3.52 0.54
CA THR A 212 30.18 4.66 1.43
C THR A 212 29.54 5.97 0.93
N SER A 213 29.00 6.77 1.87
CA SER A 213 28.22 8.02 1.74
C SER A 213 28.72 9.15 0.82
N THR A 214 29.77 8.93 0.03
CA THR A 214 30.26 9.86 -1.00
C THR A 214 30.04 9.37 -2.42
N THR A 215 29.55 8.14 -2.59
CA THR A 215 29.28 7.53 -3.89
C THR A 215 28.04 6.65 -3.79
N ASN A 216 26.91 7.12 -4.35
CA ASN A 216 25.78 6.25 -4.70
C ASN A 216 26.31 5.15 -5.63
N GLU A 217 26.38 3.91 -5.14
CA GLU A 217 26.79 2.74 -5.93
C GLU A 217 25.61 1.91 -6.44
N ASP A 218 24.39 2.26 -6.03
CA ASP A 218 23.12 1.71 -6.48
C ASP A 218 22.52 2.57 -7.61
N SER A 219 23.35 2.82 -8.63
CA SER A 219 22.92 3.55 -9.82
C SER A 219 21.86 2.75 -10.57
N GLY A 220 20.63 3.28 -10.63
CA GLY A 220 19.51 2.65 -11.36
C GLY A 220 18.15 2.74 -10.68
N ILE A 221 18.08 3.25 -9.45
CA ILE A 221 16.80 3.40 -8.74
C ILE A 221 16.00 4.54 -9.38
N VAL A 222 14.74 4.27 -9.69
CA VAL A 222 13.79 5.29 -10.14
C VAL A 222 12.49 5.15 -9.36
N PRO A 223 11.95 6.24 -8.76
CA PRO A 223 12.57 7.57 -8.72
C PRO A 223 13.75 7.62 -7.72
N ASP A 224 14.71 8.52 -7.97
CA ASP A 224 15.89 8.71 -7.12
C ASP A 224 15.45 9.41 -5.81
N PRO A 225 15.65 8.79 -4.62
CA PRO A 225 15.22 9.36 -3.34
C PRO A 225 15.73 10.78 -3.06
N GLN A 226 16.82 11.20 -3.71
CA GLN A 226 17.33 12.58 -3.56
C GLN A 226 16.55 13.63 -4.36
N THR A 227 15.66 13.21 -5.26
CA THR A 227 15.00 14.09 -6.23
C THR A 227 13.57 13.67 -6.57
N ASP A 228 12.95 12.81 -5.77
CA ASP A 228 11.61 12.27 -6.03
C ASP A 228 10.48 13.14 -5.45
N GLY A 229 10.85 14.20 -4.71
CA GLY A 229 9.92 15.13 -4.08
C GLY A 229 9.22 14.54 -2.86
N ILE A 230 9.77 13.48 -2.28
CA ILE A 230 9.29 12.82 -1.06
C ILE A 230 10.34 13.05 0.04
N ASP A 231 9.87 13.45 1.22
CA ASP A 231 10.69 13.55 2.43
C ASP A 231 10.99 12.12 2.94
N ASN A 232 11.99 11.46 2.37
CA ASN A 232 12.29 10.04 2.59
C ASN A 232 12.92 9.83 3.98
N ASP A 233 13.76 10.76 4.44
CA ASP A 233 14.39 10.71 5.76
C ASP A 233 13.49 11.27 6.90
N GLY A 234 12.40 11.95 6.55
CA GLY A 234 11.35 12.40 7.47
C GLY A 234 11.75 13.59 8.32
N ASP A 235 12.68 14.41 7.84
CA ASP A 235 13.27 15.53 8.57
C ASP A 235 12.62 16.89 8.23
N TRP A 236 11.69 16.88 7.27
CA TRP A 236 10.86 18.04 6.97
C TRP A 236 10.06 18.49 8.21
N ASP A 237 10.22 19.76 8.59
CA ASP A 237 9.52 20.35 9.72
C ASP A 237 8.62 21.47 9.22
N SER A 238 7.31 21.25 9.36
CA SER A 238 6.26 22.23 9.04
C SER A 238 6.48 23.63 9.64
N ALA A 239 7.22 23.75 10.73
CA ALA A 239 7.49 25.04 11.37
C ALA A 239 8.63 25.83 10.70
N THR A 240 9.54 25.16 9.99
CA THR A 240 10.77 25.77 9.44
C THR A 240 10.96 25.60 7.94
N HIS A 241 10.35 24.58 7.35
CA HIS A 241 10.60 24.14 5.98
C HIS A 241 9.40 24.35 5.05
N ASP A 242 8.20 24.43 5.62
CA ASP A 242 6.92 24.75 4.98
C ASP A 242 6.92 26.18 4.40
N SER A 243 7.43 26.27 3.18
CA SER A 243 7.67 27.54 2.50
C SER A 243 6.36 28.16 2.01
N ASN A 244 5.34 27.33 1.83
CA ASN A 244 4.03 27.76 1.39
C ASN A 244 3.02 27.89 2.54
N ASN A 245 3.22 27.24 3.69
CA ASN A 245 2.32 27.18 4.85
C ASN A 245 1.11 26.24 4.72
N ASN A 246 1.22 25.15 3.94
CA ASN A 246 0.16 24.13 3.83
C ASN A 246 0.30 23.00 4.86
N GLY A 247 1.41 22.94 5.59
CA GLY A 247 1.70 21.93 6.60
C GLY A 247 2.00 20.54 6.03
N ILE A 248 2.43 20.44 4.76
CA ILE A 248 2.84 19.20 4.13
C ILE A 248 4.19 19.33 3.37
N PRO A 249 4.99 18.25 3.28
CA PRO A 249 6.16 18.24 2.41
C PRO A 249 5.74 18.34 0.94
N ASP A 250 6.15 19.44 0.29
CA ASP A 250 5.97 19.71 -1.13
C ASP A 250 7.30 19.70 -1.89
N SER A 251 7.27 19.27 -3.15
CA SER A 251 8.45 19.32 -4.01
C SER A 251 8.99 20.75 -4.13
N GLY A 252 10.30 20.88 -3.90
CA GLY A 252 11.01 22.16 -3.95
C GLY A 252 11.02 22.96 -2.64
N GLU A 253 10.40 22.45 -1.57
CA GLU A 253 10.63 22.95 -0.23
C GLU A 253 12.02 22.53 0.29
N THR A 254 12.50 23.26 1.30
CA THR A 254 13.77 22.86 1.94
C THR A 254 13.50 21.56 2.69
N ASN A 255 14.45 20.62 2.70
CA ASN A 255 14.31 19.36 3.42
C ASN A 255 13.17 18.44 2.92
N VAL A 256 12.92 18.44 1.62
CA VAL A 256 12.10 17.42 0.91
C VAL A 256 12.94 16.70 -0.15
N ASP A 257 14.09 17.27 -0.51
CA ASP A 257 15.01 16.78 -1.53
C ASP A 257 16.37 17.44 -1.23
N GLU A 258 17.25 16.76 -0.50
CA GLU A 258 18.52 17.31 -0.03
C GLU A 258 19.70 17.04 -0.97
N ALA A 259 20.53 18.07 -1.16
CA ALA A 259 21.78 17.95 -1.92
C ALA A 259 22.94 17.30 -1.13
N ASP A 260 22.75 16.96 0.15
CA ASP A 260 23.80 16.42 1.03
C ASP A 260 23.76 14.89 1.19
N ASN A 261 22.94 14.22 0.38
CA ASN A 261 22.72 12.77 0.33
C ASN A 261 22.01 12.19 1.57
N SER A 262 21.46 12.99 2.51
CA SER A 262 20.72 12.47 3.68
C SER A 262 19.59 11.53 3.28
N GLU A 263 18.84 11.90 2.25
CA GLU A 263 17.75 11.14 1.60
C GLU A 263 18.20 9.81 0.94
N SER A 264 19.49 9.48 0.95
CA SER A 264 20.04 8.29 0.29
C SER A 264 20.94 7.44 1.21
N ILE A 265 20.97 7.75 2.51
CA ILE A 265 21.75 7.03 3.52
C ILE A 265 20.84 6.02 4.21
N ASP A 266 21.26 4.75 4.30
CA ASP A 266 20.50 3.69 4.96
C ASP A 266 19.09 3.45 4.37
N GLU A 267 18.77 3.93 3.16
CA GLU A 267 17.46 3.79 2.49
C GLU A 267 17.05 2.33 2.16
N PRO A 268 15.76 2.04 1.83
CA PRO A 268 15.30 0.71 1.39
C PRO A 268 16.15 0.08 0.28
N ASN A 269 16.87 0.92 -0.47
CA ASN A 269 17.64 0.55 -1.64
C ASN A 269 19.13 0.28 -1.34
N GLU A 270 19.62 0.66 -0.17
CA GLU A 270 21.00 0.41 0.27
C GLU A 270 21.22 -1.07 0.64
N PHE A 271 20.16 -1.76 1.04
CA PHE A 271 20.19 -3.17 1.39
C PHE A 271 19.10 -3.93 0.64
N ASN A 272 19.50 -4.76 -0.32
CA ASN A 272 18.56 -5.62 -1.05
C ASN A 272 18.56 -7.07 -0.52
N PRO A 273 17.53 -7.50 0.23
CA PRO A 273 17.49 -8.86 0.77
C PRO A 273 17.23 -9.97 -0.27
N ILE A 274 16.74 -9.65 -1.47
CA ILE A 274 16.49 -10.61 -2.55
C ILE A 274 17.73 -10.79 -3.40
N TYR A 275 18.38 -9.68 -3.75
CA TYR A 275 19.57 -9.61 -4.59
C TYR A 275 20.66 -8.81 -3.87
N PRO A 276 21.28 -9.33 -2.80
CA PRO A 276 22.30 -8.61 -2.04
C PRO A 276 23.43 -8.13 -2.95
N PHE A 277 23.73 -6.84 -2.90
CA PHE A 277 24.80 -6.23 -3.70
C PHE A 277 26.06 -6.08 -2.85
N GLY A 278 27.22 -6.02 -3.52
CA GLY A 278 28.48 -5.75 -2.84
C GLY A 278 28.76 -6.67 -1.65
N ASP A 279 28.72 -6.08 -0.45
CA ASP A 279 29.02 -6.74 0.81
C ASP A 279 27.79 -7.05 1.67
N ASP A 280 26.57 -6.75 1.20
CA ASP A 280 25.29 -7.08 1.86
C ASP A 280 25.15 -8.55 2.23
N ARG A 281 24.61 -8.80 3.43
CA ARG A 281 24.41 -10.13 4.01
C ARG A 281 23.09 -10.24 4.77
N PRO A 282 21.97 -10.54 4.07
CA PRO A 282 20.70 -10.85 4.72
C PRO A 282 20.82 -11.98 5.74
N PHE A 283 19.94 -11.95 6.73
CA PHE A 283 19.67 -13.10 7.57
C PHE A 283 19.13 -14.22 6.69
N GLY A 284 19.68 -15.42 6.83
CA GLY A 284 19.42 -16.51 5.90
C GLY A 284 17.98 -17.05 5.94
N PHE A 285 17.58 -17.75 4.87
CA PHE A 285 16.35 -18.56 4.81
C PHE A 285 16.38 -19.79 5.72
N LEU A 286 17.56 -20.15 6.26
CA LEU A 286 17.68 -20.96 7.47
C LEU A 286 17.13 -20.10 8.61
N THR A 287 15.81 -19.93 8.66
CA THR A 287 15.08 -18.97 9.49
C THR A 287 15.75 -18.78 10.83
N GLU A 288 16.59 -17.75 10.87
CA GLU A 288 17.51 -17.55 11.98
C GLU A 288 16.74 -17.26 13.26
N ALA A 289 15.54 -16.70 13.11
CA ALA A 289 14.51 -16.55 14.13
C ALA A 289 13.97 -17.91 14.63
N GLU A 290 13.64 -18.84 13.74
CA GLU A 290 12.97 -20.09 14.12
C GLU A 290 13.88 -21.13 14.75
N ILE A 291 15.18 -21.11 14.41
CA ILE A 291 16.14 -22.07 14.96
C ILE A 291 16.77 -21.60 16.28
N MET A 292 16.42 -20.41 16.78
CA MET A 292 16.97 -19.86 18.03
C MET A 292 16.76 -20.84 19.19
N GLY A 293 17.84 -21.30 19.80
CA GLY A 293 17.79 -22.18 20.97
C GLY A 293 17.34 -23.63 20.71
N THR A 294 17.07 -24.02 19.45
CA THR A 294 16.59 -25.39 19.10
C THR A 294 17.62 -26.24 18.36
N SER A 295 18.80 -25.68 18.05
CA SER A 295 19.79 -26.29 17.18
C SER A 295 21.19 -26.33 17.81
N THR A 296 22.07 -27.23 17.32
CA THR A 296 23.49 -27.24 17.72
C THR A 296 24.28 -26.07 17.14
N TYR A 297 23.67 -25.30 16.24
CA TYR A 297 24.20 -24.10 15.60
C TYR A 297 23.48 -22.88 16.17
N THR A 298 24.24 -21.93 16.70
CA THR A 298 23.73 -20.60 17.10
C THR A 298 23.61 -19.73 15.85
N SER A 299 22.43 -19.14 15.60
CA SER A 299 22.22 -18.21 14.48
C SER A 299 22.88 -16.85 14.74
N ARG A 300 22.99 -15.97 13.72
CA ARG A 300 23.48 -14.58 13.92
C ARG A 300 22.50 -13.83 14.82
N LEU A 301 21.20 -14.00 14.57
CA LEU A 301 20.17 -13.37 15.40
C LEU A 301 20.24 -13.84 16.87
N GLU A 302 20.39 -15.15 17.10
CA GLU A 302 20.60 -15.69 18.45
C GLU A 302 21.89 -15.16 19.10
N THR A 303 22.94 -14.93 18.30
CA THR A 303 24.19 -14.33 18.77
C THR A 303 23.98 -12.89 19.25
N ILE A 304 23.23 -12.08 18.50
CA ILE A 304 22.88 -10.70 18.89
C ILE A 304 22.12 -10.71 20.21
N PHE A 305 21.06 -11.52 20.31
CA PHE A 305 20.23 -11.63 21.51
C PHE A 305 21.02 -12.09 22.73
N ASN A 306 21.87 -13.10 22.57
CA ASN A 306 22.73 -13.59 23.65
C ASN A 306 23.75 -12.52 24.10
N ASN A 307 24.31 -11.75 23.16
CA ASN A 307 25.24 -10.66 23.48
C ASN A 307 24.56 -9.51 24.24
N LYS A 308 23.29 -9.23 23.93
CA LYS A 308 22.46 -8.23 24.61
C LYS A 308 21.80 -8.75 25.90
N GLY A 309 21.97 -10.04 26.21
CA GLY A 309 21.46 -10.64 27.43
C GLY A 309 19.94 -10.89 27.43
N VAL A 310 19.32 -10.98 26.24
CA VAL A 310 17.90 -11.29 26.07
C VAL A 310 17.61 -12.69 26.62
N SER A 311 16.60 -12.82 27.49
CA SER A 311 16.27 -14.10 28.12
C SER A 311 15.65 -15.09 27.13
N GLN A 312 15.76 -16.40 27.38
CA GLN A 312 15.16 -17.41 26.49
C GLN A 312 13.64 -17.24 26.32
N SER A 313 12.92 -16.79 27.36
CA SER A 313 11.49 -16.51 27.26
C SER A 313 11.19 -15.32 26.36
N ASP A 314 12.01 -14.28 26.40
CA ASP A 314 11.86 -13.11 25.53
C ASP A 314 12.24 -13.48 24.09
N GLN A 315 13.32 -14.25 23.89
CA GLN A 315 13.69 -14.78 22.56
C GLN A 315 12.57 -15.63 21.95
N ASN A 316 11.88 -16.45 22.75
CA ASN A 316 10.73 -17.23 22.27
C ASN A 316 9.54 -16.33 21.87
N SER A 317 9.34 -15.21 22.55
CA SER A 317 8.29 -14.23 22.21
C SER A 317 8.64 -13.53 20.89
N LEU A 318 9.88 -13.05 20.77
CA LEU A 318 10.42 -12.42 19.55
C LEU A 318 10.37 -13.37 18.33
N ASN A 319 10.61 -14.68 18.53
CA ASN A 319 10.48 -15.67 17.46
C ASN A 319 9.07 -15.71 16.87
N ASN A 320 8.03 -15.42 17.65
CA ASN A 320 6.65 -15.37 17.17
C ASN A 320 6.30 -14.07 16.45
N TRP A 321 7.13 -13.02 16.57
CA TRP A 321 6.87 -11.69 15.99
C TRP A 321 7.81 -11.32 14.85
N LEU A 322 8.95 -12.02 14.72
CA LEU A 322 9.97 -11.73 13.71
C LEU A 322 10.06 -12.85 12.66
N THR A 323 10.28 -12.46 11.40
CA THR A 323 10.60 -13.36 10.28
C THR A 323 11.82 -12.85 9.52
N THR A 324 12.51 -13.73 8.79
CA THR A 324 13.57 -13.35 7.84
C THR A 324 13.07 -13.29 6.40
N TYR A 325 11.82 -13.72 6.16
CA TYR A 325 11.24 -13.74 4.83
C TYR A 325 9.71 -13.63 4.88
N SER A 326 9.19 -12.66 4.14
CA SER A 326 7.79 -12.50 3.74
C SER A 326 7.77 -11.74 2.42
N ALA A 327 6.84 -12.06 1.52
CA ALA A 327 6.82 -11.52 0.16
C ALA A 327 5.43 -11.59 -0.46
N ASP A 328 4.85 -10.45 -0.83
CA ASP A 328 3.59 -10.34 -1.57
C ASP A 328 3.85 -9.90 -3.03
N THR A 329 2.98 -10.32 -3.95
CA THR A 329 3.05 -9.99 -5.40
C THR A 329 2.09 -8.88 -5.82
N ILE A 330 1.33 -8.31 -4.89
CA ILE A 330 0.36 -7.22 -5.10
C ILE A 330 -0.70 -7.51 -6.19
N VAL A 331 -0.88 -8.75 -6.65
CA VAL A 331 -1.99 -9.19 -7.54
C VAL A 331 -3.35 -8.76 -6.98
N THR A 332 -4.32 -8.42 -7.84
CA THR A 332 -5.69 -8.09 -7.44
C THR A 332 -6.70 -8.94 -8.22
N ILE A 333 -7.98 -8.84 -7.83
CA ILE A 333 -9.08 -9.48 -8.56
C ILE A 333 -9.05 -8.98 -10.02
N PRO A 334 -9.19 -9.86 -11.02
CA PRO A 334 -9.17 -9.44 -12.41
C PRO A 334 -10.22 -8.37 -12.71
N TYR A 335 -9.80 -7.28 -13.36
CA TYR A 335 -10.70 -6.23 -13.84
C TYR A 335 -10.34 -5.80 -15.26
N GLN A 336 -11.23 -5.05 -15.89
CA GLN A 336 -10.98 -4.54 -17.23
C GLN A 336 -10.17 -3.25 -17.15
N LEU A 337 -9.03 -3.21 -17.82
CA LEU A 337 -8.21 -2.02 -17.97
C LEU A 337 -8.01 -1.77 -19.47
N ASP A 338 -8.39 -0.58 -19.95
CA ASP A 338 -8.39 -0.26 -21.39
C ASP A 338 -9.11 -1.31 -22.27
N GLY A 339 -10.25 -1.83 -21.81
CA GLY A 339 -10.99 -2.86 -22.53
C GLY A 339 -10.23 -4.19 -22.76
N GLY A 340 -9.07 -4.37 -22.13
CA GLY A 340 -8.35 -5.64 -21.99
C GLY A 340 -8.67 -6.33 -20.66
N THR A 341 -8.13 -7.53 -20.45
CA THR A 341 -8.19 -8.26 -19.16
C THR A 341 -6.93 -7.97 -18.35
N SER A 342 -7.05 -7.30 -17.20
CA SER A 342 -5.93 -7.06 -16.27
C SER A 342 -6.09 -7.87 -14.99
N THR A 343 -4.98 -8.32 -14.42
CA THR A 343 -4.91 -9.14 -13.19
C THR A 343 -4.02 -8.49 -12.12
N THR A 344 -3.71 -7.19 -12.25
CA THR A 344 -2.77 -6.46 -11.36
C THR A 344 -3.29 -5.12 -10.86
N LYS A 345 -2.80 -4.67 -9.70
CA LYS A 345 -3.12 -3.32 -9.20
C LYS A 345 -2.52 -2.27 -10.13
N LEU A 346 -3.26 -1.20 -10.39
CA LEU A 346 -2.75 -0.07 -11.16
C LEU A 346 -1.73 0.69 -10.30
N ASN A 347 -0.47 0.74 -10.75
CA ASN A 347 0.48 1.71 -10.23
C ASN A 347 0.06 3.10 -10.71
N ILE A 348 -0.45 3.90 -9.78
CA ILE A 348 -0.95 5.24 -10.04
C ILE A 348 0.17 6.19 -10.49
N ASN A 349 1.39 6.00 -9.97
CA ASN A 349 2.54 6.85 -10.26
C ASN A 349 3.15 6.54 -11.63
N ALA A 350 3.18 5.26 -12.05
CA ALA A 350 3.69 4.85 -13.36
C ALA A 350 2.93 5.50 -14.53
N LEU A 351 1.66 5.88 -14.33
CA LEU A 351 0.88 6.61 -15.34
C LEU A 351 1.48 7.96 -15.73
N VAL A 352 2.27 8.60 -14.85
CA VAL A 352 2.88 9.91 -15.14
C VAL A 352 3.97 9.75 -16.20
N ASN A 353 4.90 8.83 -15.98
CA ASN A 353 6.12 8.70 -16.79
C ASN A 353 5.96 7.72 -17.93
N ASN A 354 5.13 6.70 -17.75
CA ASN A 354 4.96 5.64 -18.72
C ASN A 354 3.63 5.76 -19.47
N GLU A 355 3.75 6.11 -20.74
CA GLU A 355 2.62 6.16 -21.67
C GLU A 355 2.29 4.79 -22.30
N GLY A 356 2.94 3.68 -21.95
CA GLY A 356 2.72 2.35 -22.56
C GLY A 356 2.21 1.26 -21.61
N ALA A 357 2.59 1.34 -20.33
CA ALA A 357 2.45 0.37 -19.25
C ALA A 357 1.46 -0.78 -19.46
N TYR A 358 0.20 -0.41 -19.62
CA TYR A 358 -0.89 -1.36 -19.47
C TYR A 358 -1.51 -1.83 -20.80
N THR A 359 -0.84 -1.61 -21.95
CA THR A 359 -1.26 -2.17 -23.26
C THR A 359 -0.11 -2.40 -24.24
N ASN A 360 -0.39 -3.23 -25.25
CA ASN A 360 0.51 -3.54 -26.37
C ASN A 360 0.74 -2.37 -27.35
N ALA A 361 0.19 -1.17 -27.13
CA ALA A 361 0.08 -0.14 -28.16
C ALA A 361 1.23 0.88 -28.19
N GLY A 362 1.97 1.07 -27.09
CA GLY A 362 3.04 2.07 -26.98
C GLY A 362 2.51 3.51 -27.07
N THR A 363 2.76 4.33 -26.04
CA THR A 363 2.38 5.75 -25.92
C THR A 363 0.88 6.08 -26.00
N TYR A 364 0.30 6.46 -24.85
CA TYR A 364 -1.04 6.97 -24.63
C TYR A 364 -1.14 8.48 -24.80
N ASP A 365 -2.31 8.95 -25.25
CA ASP A 365 -2.66 10.35 -25.06
C ASP A 365 -3.16 10.60 -23.61
N SER A 366 -3.18 11.87 -23.21
CA SER A 366 -3.63 12.28 -21.86
C SER A 366 -5.04 11.80 -21.50
N ASN A 367 -5.93 11.59 -22.48
CA ASN A 367 -7.28 11.10 -22.19
C ASN A 367 -7.25 9.65 -21.74
N LYS A 368 -6.26 8.89 -22.20
CA LYS A 368 -6.20 7.48 -21.91
C LYS A 368 -5.78 7.17 -20.48
N LYS A 369 -4.84 7.96 -19.93
CA LYS A 369 -4.46 7.90 -18.51
C LYS A 369 -5.68 8.09 -17.60
N ALA A 370 -6.50 9.11 -17.88
CA ALA A 370 -7.75 9.34 -17.15
C ALA A 370 -8.72 8.14 -17.27
N GLN A 371 -8.85 7.53 -18.45
CA GLN A 371 -9.70 6.34 -18.63
C GLN A 371 -9.24 5.15 -17.78
N MET A 372 -7.94 4.95 -17.64
CA MET A 372 -7.39 3.85 -16.85
C MET A 372 -7.64 4.03 -15.36
N ILE A 373 -7.50 5.25 -14.85
CA ILE A 373 -7.90 5.60 -13.48
C ILE A 373 -9.40 5.36 -13.30
N MET A 374 -10.24 5.73 -14.27
CA MET A 374 -11.68 5.48 -14.21
C MET A 374 -12.03 3.98 -14.19
N ASP A 375 -11.35 3.16 -14.99
CA ASP A 375 -11.56 1.71 -15.04
C ASP A 375 -11.28 1.06 -13.65
N VAL A 376 -10.23 1.52 -12.97
CA VAL A 376 -9.90 1.13 -11.59
C VAL A 376 -10.96 1.57 -10.59
N LEU A 377 -11.42 2.82 -10.68
CA LEU A 377 -12.50 3.33 -9.83
C LEU A 377 -13.81 2.52 -10.03
N VAL A 378 -14.10 2.06 -11.25
CA VAL A 378 -15.23 1.16 -11.53
C VAL A 378 -15.04 -0.19 -10.85
N ALA A 379 -13.83 -0.78 -10.92
CA ALA A 379 -13.50 -2.02 -10.24
C ALA A 379 -13.66 -1.92 -8.72
N GLY A 380 -13.31 -0.77 -8.15
CA GLY A 380 -13.50 -0.41 -6.73
C GLY A 380 -14.95 -0.13 -6.30
N GLY A 381 -15.91 -0.20 -7.24
CA GLY A 381 -17.34 -0.04 -6.94
C GLY A 381 -17.94 1.32 -7.30
N LEU A 382 -17.15 2.30 -7.78
CA LEU A 382 -17.65 3.62 -8.21
C LEU A 382 -18.30 3.54 -9.60
N THR A 383 -19.46 2.91 -9.64
CA THR A 383 -20.24 2.63 -10.85
C THR A 383 -21.37 3.65 -11.05
N GLY A 384 -21.74 3.88 -12.32
CA GLY A 384 -22.85 4.77 -12.67
C GLY A 384 -22.94 5.01 -14.17
N SER A 385 -24.15 5.26 -14.67
CA SER A 385 -24.40 5.63 -16.07
C SER A 385 -24.18 7.13 -16.31
N SER A 386 -23.91 7.54 -17.56
CA SER A 386 -23.78 8.95 -17.95
C SER A 386 -24.91 9.81 -17.37
N GLY A 387 -24.55 10.96 -16.80
CA GLY A 387 -25.45 11.89 -16.12
C GLY A 387 -25.82 11.54 -14.67
N SER A 388 -25.38 10.39 -14.13
CA SER A 388 -25.55 10.05 -12.70
C SER A 388 -24.46 10.67 -11.82
N SER A 389 -24.72 10.79 -10.51
CA SER A 389 -23.76 11.30 -9.51
C SER A 389 -22.41 10.60 -9.58
N ASN A 390 -22.42 9.27 -9.50
CA ASN A 390 -21.21 8.46 -9.44
C ASN A 390 -20.46 8.43 -10.79
N TYR A 391 -21.16 8.67 -11.90
CA TYR A 391 -20.50 8.82 -13.20
C TYR A 391 -19.66 10.08 -13.23
N VAL A 392 -20.23 11.22 -12.82
CA VAL A 392 -19.53 12.52 -12.78
C VAL A 392 -18.36 12.47 -11.81
N GLU A 393 -18.62 11.98 -10.60
CA GLU A 393 -17.60 11.85 -9.55
C GLU A 393 -16.42 10.99 -9.99
N ARG A 394 -16.66 9.87 -10.68
CA ARG A 394 -15.59 9.05 -11.24
C ARG A 394 -14.69 9.81 -12.22
N HIS A 395 -15.30 10.59 -13.12
CA HIS A 395 -14.55 11.35 -14.12
C HIS A 395 -13.76 12.49 -13.47
N GLN A 396 -14.38 13.17 -12.50
CA GLN A 396 -13.75 14.26 -11.77
C GLN A 396 -12.59 13.76 -10.89
N LEU A 397 -12.77 12.64 -10.19
CA LEU A 397 -11.68 12.00 -9.45
C LEU A 397 -10.53 11.61 -10.37
N ALA A 398 -10.80 11.11 -11.58
CA ALA A 398 -9.74 10.69 -12.49
C ALA A 398 -8.86 11.87 -12.98
N VAL A 399 -9.46 13.01 -13.33
CA VAL A 399 -8.67 14.20 -13.72
C VAL A 399 -7.96 14.84 -12.54
N ASN A 400 -8.56 14.82 -11.35
CA ASN A 400 -7.94 15.34 -10.12
C ASN A 400 -6.78 14.47 -9.64
N ILE A 401 -6.92 13.13 -9.72
CA ILE A 401 -5.82 12.20 -9.42
C ILE A 401 -4.66 12.47 -10.36
N LYS A 402 -4.93 12.66 -11.66
CA LYS A 402 -3.89 12.93 -12.65
C LYS A 402 -3.12 14.22 -12.32
N ASP A 403 -3.84 15.33 -12.06
CA ASP A 403 -3.20 16.60 -11.69
C ASP A 403 -2.47 16.53 -10.35
N PHE A 404 -2.89 15.66 -9.42
CA PHE A 404 -2.17 15.51 -8.16
C PHE A 404 -0.77 14.92 -8.37
N ILE A 405 -0.64 13.95 -9.28
CA ILE A 405 0.58 13.16 -9.49
C ILE A 405 1.53 13.74 -10.52
N ASP A 406 1.04 14.53 -11.48
CA ASP A 406 1.92 15.18 -12.46
C ASP A 406 2.55 16.45 -11.89
N SER A 407 3.79 16.71 -12.30
CA SER A 407 4.58 17.84 -11.81
C SER A 407 4.44 19.09 -12.69
N ASP A 408 3.59 19.01 -13.72
CA ASP A 408 3.30 20.17 -14.53
C ASP A 408 2.35 21.12 -13.76
N GLY A 409 2.12 22.31 -14.30
CA GLY A 409 1.23 23.31 -13.70
C GLY A 409 -0.10 23.42 -14.46
N THR A 410 -0.43 22.41 -15.25
CA THR A 410 -1.46 22.44 -16.30
C THR A 410 -2.66 21.62 -15.90
N VAL A 411 -3.79 22.30 -15.70
CA VAL A 411 -5.07 21.64 -15.45
C VAL A 411 -5.38 20.57 -16.51
N THR A 412 -5.53 19.33 -16.07
CA THR A 412 -5.97 18.23 -16.92
C THR A 412 -7.37 18.51 -17.43
N ALA A 413 -7.59 18.30 -18.72
CA ALA A 413 -8.92 18.30 -19.32
C ALA A 413 -9.25 16.95 -19.95
N TYR A 414 -10.37 16.36 -19.55
CA TYR A 414 -10.90 15.13 -20.14
C TYR A 414 -12.29 15.37 -20.74
N ASN A 415 -12.48 15.04 -22.01
CA ASN A 415 -13.78 15.15 -22.68
C ASN A 415 -14.34 13.74 -22.97
N ASP A 416 -15.52 13.43 -22.43
CA ASP A 416 -16.16 12.12 -22.58
C ASP A 416 -17.07 12.03 -23.83
N GLY A 417 -17.10 13.09 -24.64
CA GLY A 417 -17.97 13.28 -25.80
C GLY A 417 -19.24 14.08 -25.51
N ALA A 418 -19.64 14.22 -24.25
CA ALA A 418 -20.79 15.01 -23.80
C ALA A 418 -20.34 16.23 -22.97
N ASP A 419 -19.51 15.98 -21.97
CA ASP A 419 -19.04 16.96 -21.00
C ASP A 419 -17.49 16.99 -20.98
N THR A 420 -16.94 18.11 -20.50
CA THR A 420 -15.50 18.25 -20.23
C THR A 420 -15.28 18.39 -18.73
N TYR A 421 -14.40 17.56 -18.19
CA TYR A 421 -13.96 17.55 -16.80
C TYR A 421 -12.60 18.21 -16.72
N TYR A 422 -12.43 19.10 -15.74
CA TYR A 422 -11.19 19.84 -15.50
C TYR A 422 -10.62 19.42 -14.16
N GLY A 423 -9.34 19.10 -14.10
CA GLY A 423 -8.65 18.75 -12.86
C GLY A 423 -8.44 19.96 -11.95
N VAL A 424 -7.60 19.80 -10.93
CA VAL A 424 -7.37 20.79 -9.88
C VAL A 424 -5.87 21.04 -9.77
N GLU A 425 -5.49 22.29 -9.99
CA GLU A 425 -4.10 22.75 -9.97
C GLU A 425 -3.93 24.01 -9.14
N ARG A 426 -2.68 24.38 -8.79
CA ARG A 426 -2.36 25.61 -8.03
C ARG A 426 -2.60 26.90 -8.82
N THR A 427 -3.86 27.14 -9.19
CA THR A 427 -4.36 28.21 -10.05
C THR A 427 -5.54 28.94 -9.39
N PRO A 428 -5.74 30.24 -9.64
CA PRO A 428 -6.88 30.94 -9.08
C PRO A 428 -8.18 30.51 -9.77
N TYR A 429 -9.30 30.68 -9.07
CA TYR A 429 -10.62 30.30 -9.57
C TYR A 429 -11.54 31.51 -9.65
N ILE A 430 -12.38 31.59 -10.67
CA ILE A 430 -13.47 32.55 -10.74
C ILE A 430 -14.45 32.25 -9.60
N ASN A 431 -14.72 33.24 -8.75
CA ASN A 431 -15.41 33.09 -7.47
C ASN A 431 -16.73 33.86 -7.38
N GLU A 432 -16.74 35.09 -7.89
CA GLU A 432 -17.91 35.98 -7.85
C GLU A 432 -18.00 36.79 -9.16
N VAL A 433 -19.23 36.99 -9.65
CA VAL A 433 -19.50 37.78 -10.87
C VAL A 433 -20.71 38.68 -10.64
N GLU A 434 -20.55 39.97 -10.92
CA GLU A 434 -21.64 40.95 -11.02
C GLU A 434 -21.73 41.45 -12.46
N SER A 435 -22.92 41.31 -13.05
CA SER A 435 -23.15 41.66 -14.46
C SER A 435 -24.31 42.64 -14.67
N GLU A 436 -25.05 42.98 -13.61
CA GLU A 436 -26.11 43.98 -13.63
C GLU A 436 -25.66 45.29 -12.98
N VAL A 437 -25.85 46.38 -13.71
CA VAL A 437 -25.61 47.72 -13.20
C VAL A 437 -26.90 48.23 -12.56
N ASP A 438 -26.90 48.45 -11.23
CA ASP A 438 -28.01 49.18 -10.59
C ASP A 438 -27.98 50.65 -11.01
N SER A 439 -28.64 50.94 -12.12
CA SER A 439 -28.82 52.30 -12.66
C SER A 439 -29.61 53.24 -11.75
N THR A 440 -30.17 52.74 -10.64
CA THR A 440 -30.91 53.52 -9.63
C THR A 440 -30.14 53.70 -8.32
N ALA A 441 -28.97 53.06 -8.19
CA ALA A 441 -28.06 53.27 -7.07
C ALA A 441 -27.50 54.70 -7.11
N THR A 442 -27.51 55.35 -5.95
CA THR A 442 -27.05 56.73 -5.81
C THR A 442 -26.24 56.88 -4.54
N ASP A 443 -25.19 57.70 -4.55
CA ASP A 443 -24.45 58.04 -3.34
C ASP A 443 -25.30 58.91 -2.39
N ILE A 444 -24.71 59.31 -1.26
CA ILE A 444 -25.29 60.23 -0.28
C ILE A 444 -25.64 61.59 -0.89
N GLY A 445 -24.93 61.99 -1.94
CA GLY A 445 -25.14 63.20 -2.72
C GLY A 445 -26.23 63.09 -3.78
N GLY A 446 -26.81 61.90 -4.00
CA GLY A 446 -27.78 61.65 -5.07
C GLY A 446 -27.14 61.52 -6.46
N ASN A 447 -25.83 61.38 -6.57
CA ASN A 447 -25.14 61.07 -7.83
C ASN A 447 -25.34 59.59 -8.14
N PRO A 448 -25.65 59.21 -9.39
CA PRO A 448 -25.69 57.80 -9.78
C PRO A 448 -24.36 57.12 -9.44
N THR A 449 -24.39 56.12 -8.57
CA THR A 449 -23.19 55.33 -8.22
C THR A 449 -22.99 54.16 -9.15
N GLY A 450 -24.03 53.81 -9.94
CA GLY A 450 -24.05 52.75 -10.95
C GLY A 450 -23.10 51.63 -10.56
N MET A 451 -23.54 50.71 -9.69
CA MET A 451 -22.72 49.57 -9.26
C MET A 451 -22.13 48.93 -10.52
N GLY A 452 -20.82 49.04 -10.73
CA GLY A 452 -20.20 48.65 -12.00
C GLY A 452 -20.15 47.14 -12.12
N LYS A 453 -19.75 46.61 -13.27
CA LYS A 453 -19.62 45.15 -13.40
C LYS A 453 -18.26 44.72 -12.88
N PHE A 454 -18.17 43.52 -12.31
CA PHE A 454 -16.89 42.96 -11.91
C PHE A 454 -16.83 41.45 -12.06
N ILE A 455 -15.61 40.95 -12.17
CA ILE A 455 -15.26 39.54 -12.05
C ILE A 455 -14.27 39.43 -10.90
N GLU A 456 -14.52 38.51 -9.97
CA GLU A 456 -13.61 38.21 -8.87
C GLU A 456 -12.99 36.83 -9.06
N LEU A 457 -11.68 36.77 -8.80
CA LEU A 457 -10.94 35.53 -8.63
C LEU A 457 -10.64 35.30 -7.16
N PHE A 458 -10.59 34.03 -6.75
CA PHE A 458 -10.13 33.60 -5.44
C PHE A 458 -8.90 32.71 -5.58
N ASN A 459 -7.90 32.99 -4.76
CA ASN A 459 -6.75 32.12 -4.57
C ASN A 459 -6.93 31.35 -3.25
N PRO A 460 -7.28 30.04 -3.29
CA PRO A 460 -7.41 29.24 -2.08
C PRO A 460 -6.07 28.85 -1.46
N TYR A 461 -4.96 29.05 -2.19
CA TYR A 461 -3.64 28.63 -1.78
C TYR A 461 -2.96 29.65 -0.88
N ASP A 462 -2.07 29.13 -0.08
CA ASP A 462 -1.20 29.78 0.89
C ASP A 462 -0.03 30.59 0.30
N THR A 463 0.18 30.45 -1.01
CA THR A 463 1.15 31.19 -1.82
C THR A 463 0.47 32.17 -2.76
N ALA A 464 1.13 33.31 -3.02
CA ALA A 464 0.63 34.30 -3.96
C ALA A 464 0.85 33.86 -5.41
N ILE A 465 -0.13 34.07 -6.28
CA ILE A 465 -0.06 33.73 -7.71
C ILE A 465 0.17 35.00 -8.53
N ALA A 466 1.26 35.03 -9.28
CA ALA A 466 1.57 36.15 -10.16
C ALA A 466 1.01 35.91 -11.57
N PHE A 467 0.22 36.87 -12.07
CA PHE A 467 -0.29 36.86 -13.44
C PHE A 467 0.80 37.31 -14.42
N LEU A 468 1.80 36.45 -14.61
CA LEU A 468 2.93 36.68 -15.52
C LEU A 468 2.58 36.22 -16.93
N GLY A 469 2.78 37.06 -17.95
CA GLY A 469 2.54 36.69 -19.34
C GLY A 469 1.11 36.96 -19.80
N ASN A 470 0.44 35.95 -20.38
CA ASN A 470 -0.84 36.10 -21.09
C ASN A 470 -2.04 35.49 -20.35
N TRP A 471 -2.06 35.55 -19.01
CA TRP A 471 -3.25 35.15 -18.26
C TRP A 471 -4.47 35.96 -18.73
N GLN A 472 -5.61 35.31 -18.92
CA GLN A 472 -6.80 35.99 -19.45
C GLN A 472 -8.11 35.29 -19.08
N ILE A 473 -9.18 36.09 -19.03
CA ILE A 473 -10.56 35.62 -18.94
C ILE A 473 -11.26 35.91 -20.28
N GLU A 474 -11.87 34.88 -20.86
CA GLU A 474 -12.59 34.96 -22.13
C GLU A 474 -14.10 34.77 -21.90
N PHE A 475 -14.90 35.60 -22.56
CA PHE A 475 -16.36 35.44 -22.62
C PHE A 475 -16.92 36.04 -23.90
N GLY A 476 -17.72 35.26 -24.62
CA GLY A 476 -18.17 35.63 -25.96
C GLY A 476 -16.99 35.86 -26.92
N ALA A 477 -16.86 37.08 -27.46
CA ALA A 477 -15.71 37.51 -28.28
C ALA A 477 -14.76 38.44 -27.51
N THR A 478 -14.99 38.60 -26.20
CA THR A 478 -14.31 39.55 -25.32
C THR A 478 -13.20 38.83 -24.57
N ILE A 479 -12.07 39.51 -24.41
CA ILE A 479 -10.90 39.03 -23.66
C ILE A 479 -10.54 40.10 -22.63
N VAL A 480 -10.32 39.67 -21.39
CA VAL A 480 -9.82 40.48 -20.29
C VAL A 480 -8.45 39.90 -19.88
N PRO A 481 -7.33 40.55 -20.23
CA PRO A 481 -6.01 40.11 -19.77
C PRO A 481 -5.85 40.37 -18.27
N LEU A 482 -5.20 39.46 -17.54
CA LEU A 482 -4.92 39.60 -16.11
C LEU A 482 -3.50 40.11 -15.88
N SER A 483 -3.28 40.89 -14.82
CA SER A 483 -1.97 41.46 -14.51
C SER A 483 -1.72 41.60 -13.01
N GLY A 484 -0.47 41.72 -12.58
CA GLY A 484 -0.15 41.86 -11.15
C GLY A 484 -0.15 40.51 -10.42
N THR A 485 -0.63 40.49 -9.18
CA THR A 485 -0.49 39.34 -8.28
C THR A 485 -1.73 39.24 -7.39
N ILE A 486 -2.32 38.05 -7.29
CA ILE A 486 -3.28 37.70 -6.25
C ILE A 486 -2.50 37.16 -5.05
N GLY A 487 -2.73 37.70 -3.86
CA GLY A 487 -2.07 37.22 -2.63
C GLY A 487 -2.53 35.82 -2.24
N SER A 488 -1.99 35.28 -1.14
CA SER A 488 -2.44 34.00 -0.61
C SER A 488 -3.77 34.12 0.12
N GLN A 489 -4.64 33.11 -0.03
CA GLN A 489 -5.96 33.02 0.62
C GLN A 489 -6.75 34.33 0.52
N THR A 490 -6.72 34.96 -0.66
CA THR A 490 -7.29 36.28 -0.90
C THR A 490 -8.01 36.37 -2.24
N TYR A 491 -8.66 37.50 -2.47
CA TYR A 491 -9.50 37.78 -3.62
C TYR A 491 -8.79 38.78 -4.55
N TYR A 492 -9.15 38.73 -5.83
CA TYR A 492 -8.65 39.65 -6.85
C TYR A 492 -9.81 40.12 -7.71
N VAL A 493 -10.12 41.41 -7.63
CA VAL A 493 -11.29 42.00 -8.30
C VAL A 493 -10.87 42.75 -9.56
N ILE A 494 -11.56 42.41 -10.65
CA ILE A 494 -11.45 43.08 -11.94
C ILE A 494 -12.74 43.86 -12.18
N ALA A 495 -12.70 45.17 -11.95
CA ALA A 495 -13.83 46.05 -12.17
C ALA A 495 -13.82 46.66 -13.58
N ASP A 496 -14.96 47.18 -14.04
CA ASP A 496 -15.08 47.76 -15.38
C ASP A 496 -14.43 49.16 -15.50
N ASP A 497 -14.53 50.02 -14.47
CA ASP A 497 -13.82 51.29 -14.41
C ASP A 497 -13.56 51.77 -12.96
N GLN A 498 -12.77 52.85 -12.80
CA GLN A 498 -12.42 53.40 -11.48
C GLN A 498 -13.59 54.11 -10.77
N ASN A 499 -14.68 54.42 -11.49
CA ASN A 499 -15.87 55.06 -10.95
C ASN A 499 -16.91 54.05 -10.45
N ALA A 500 -16.87 52.82 -10.97
CA ALA A 500 -17.49 51.67 -10.37
C ALA A 500 -17.01 51.64 -8.93
N TYR A 501 -17.94 51.91 -8.01
CA TYR A 501 -17.71 51.83 -6.56
C TYR A 501 -16.95 52.99 -5.89
N THR A 502 -16.93 54.19 -6.49
CA THR A 502 -16.33 55.37 -5.79
C THR A 502 -17.01 55.74 -4.46
N ARG A 503 -16.15 55.81 -3.44
CA ARG A 503 -16.38 56.21 -2.06
C ARG A 503 -16.64 57.72 -1.93
N ASP A 504 -17.88 58.13 -1.63
CA ASP A 504 -18.08 59.36 -0.84
C ASP A 504 -17.72 59.01 0.61
N GLY A 505 -16.79 59.76 1.20
CA GLY A 505 -16.05 59.46 2.42
C GLY A 505 -16.85 59.47 3.73
N SER A 506 -18.11 59.03 3.73
CA SER A 506 -18.88 58.80 4.94
C SER A 506 -19.55 57.44 4.90
N VAL A 507 -19.35 56.70 5.99
CA VAL A 507 -19.98 55.44 6.38
C VAL A 507 -21.47 55.44 5.99
N ASP A 508 -21.74 54.91 4.79
CA ASP A 508 -22.98 54.40 4.17
C ASP A 508 -24.36 55.07 4.46
N PRO A 509 -25.18 55.31 3.41
CA PRO A 509 -26.49 54.67 3.33
C PRO A 509 -26.94 54.16 1.93
N LYS A 510 -26.03 53.98 0.95
CA LYS A 510 -26.11 52.98 -0.14
C LYS A 510 -24.74 52.38 -0.58
N GLY A 511 -23.65 52.70 0.12
CA GLY A 511 -22.25 52.45 -0.18
C GLY A 511 -21.79 51.01 0.01
N PHE A 512 -21.51 50.36 -1.12
CA PHE A 512 -20.59 49.24 -1.18
C PHE A 512 -19.15 49.77 -1.07
N SER A 513 -18.40 49.34 -0.06
CA SER A 513 -16.97 49.65 0.09
C SER A 513 -16.20 48.36 -0.12
N TYR A 514 -15.53 48.21 -1.28
CA TYR A 514 -14.50 47.19 -1.50
C TYR A 514 -13.52 47.21 -0.31
N GLU A 515 -13.41 46.12 0.46
CA GLU A 515 -12.49 45.98 1.60
C GLU A 515 -12.40 47.23 2.52
N GLY A 516 -13.54 47.85 2.88
CA GLY A 516 -13.54 49.05 3.73
C GLY A 516 -13.03 50.34 3.05
N GLY A 517 -12.99 50.36 1.72
CA GLY A 517 -12.75 51.52 0.85
C GLY A 517 -11.39 51.52 0.14
N ILE A 518 -10.89 50.35 -0.26
CA ILE A 518 -9.71 50.17 -1.13
C ILE A 518 -10.16 50.16 -2.60
N ASP A 519 -9.25 50.35 -3.55
CA ASP A 519 -9.53 50.27 -5.00
C ASP A 519 -9.39 48.82 -5.49
N ALA A 520 -10.14 48.41 -6.53
CA ALA A 520 -9.97 47.10 -7.15
C ALA A 520 -8.54 46.89 -7.68
N GLU A 521 -8.05 45.64 -7.70
CA GLU A 521 -6.71 45.28 -8.16
C GLU A 521 -6.51 45.64 -9.64
N GLN A 522 -7.56 45.50 -10.45
CA GLN A 522 -7.51 45.81 -11.88
C GLN A 522 -8.81 46.45 -12.38
N TYR A 523 -8.66 47.34 -13.36
CA TYR A 523 -9.78 47.92 -14.11
C TYR A 523 -9.66 47.56 -15.60
N ASP A 524 -10.72 46.98 -16.17
CA ASP A 524 -10.83 46.70 -17.61
C ASP A 524 -12.24 46.95 -18.13
N SER A 525 -12.37 47.90 -19.05
CA SER A 525 -13.67 48.27 -19.66
C SER A 525 -14.38 47.13 -20.40
N ASN A 526 -13.66 46.07 -20.77
CA ASN A 526 -14.25 44.89 -21.41
C ASN A 526 -15.24 44.15 -20.50
N VAL A 527 -15.09 44.26 -19.17
CA VAL A 527 -16.01 43.68 -18.17
C VAL A 527 -17.44 44.22 -18.35
N ASN A 528 -17.62 45.42 -18.90
CA ASN A 528 -18.94 45.95 -19.23
C ASN A 528 -19.74 45.09 -20.24
N SER A 529 -19.05 44.23 -20.98
CA SER A 529 -19.67 43.34 -21.98
C SER A 529 -20.38 42.13 -21.37
N LEU A 530 -20.23 41.88 -20.06
CA LEU A 530 -20.93 40.78 -19.37
C LEU A 530 -22.45 40.89 -19.52
N THR A 531 -23.13 39.76 -19.71
CA THR A 531 -24.58 39.71 -19.91
C THR A 531 -25.36 39.29 -18.66
N THR A 532 -26.46 39.98 -18.35
CA THR A 532 -27.29 39.65 -17.17
C THR A 532 -28.01 38.32 -17.25
N ASN A 533 -28.07 37.69 -18.44
CA ASN A 533 -28.65 36.35 -18.61
C ASN A 533 -27.67 35.22 -18.25
N GLY A 534 -26.41 35.53 -17.95
CA GLY A 534 -25.34 34.55 -17.79
C GLY A 534 -24.67 34.19 -19.11
N GLU A 535 -23.37 33.95 -19.06
CA GLU A 535 -22.58 33.41 -20.16
C GLU A 535 -21.40 32.60 -19.65
N VAL A 536 -20.72 31.89 -20.56
CA VAL A 536 -19.55 31.07 -20.22
C VAL A 536 -18.32 31.97 -20.10
N LEU A 537 -17.65 31.89 -18.95
CA LEU A 537 -16.34 32.43 -18.68
C LEU A 537 -15.30 31.31 -18.82
N THR A 538 -14.20 31.59 -19.50
CA THR A 538 -13.04 30.69 -19.59
C THR A 538 -11.81 31.41 -19.04
N LEU A 539 -11.27 30.91 -17.93
CA LEU A 539 -9.99 31.36 -17.39
C LEU A 539 -8.87 30.55 -18.07
N ARG A 540 -7.86 31.27 -18.56
CA ARG A 540 -6.65 30.68 -19.15
C ARG A 540 -5.39 31.15 -18.45
N ASP A 541 -4.44 30.24 -18.36
CA ASP A 541 -3.09 30.53 -17.90
C ASP A 541 -2.27 31.28 -18.96
N ASN A 542 -1.01 31.55 -18.64
CA ASN A 542 -0.07 32.22 -19.53
C ASN A 542 0.34 31.42 -20.79
N ASN A 543 0.15 30.10 -20.77
CA ASN A 543 0.44 29.17 -21.86
C ASN A 543 -0.80 28.89 -22.72
N ASN A 544 -1.91 29.60 -22.45
CA ASN A 544 -3.21 29.44 -23.12
C ASN A 544 -3.91 28.10 -22.78
N ASN A 545 -3.46 27.40 -21.75
CA ASN A 545 -4.16 26.25 -21.18
C ASN A 545 -5.43 26.72 -20.49
N ILE A 546 -6.45 25.86 -20.48
CA ILE A 546 -7.72 26.16 -19.83
C ILE A 546 -7.59 25.82 -18.35
N VAL A 547 -7.77 26.81 -17.48
CA VAL A 547 -7.75 26.63 -16.03
C VAL A 547 -9.15 26.28 -15.52
N GLN A 548 -10.15 27.04 -15.97
CA GLN A 548 -11.53 26.88 -15.53
C GLN A 548 -12.48 27.32 -16.64
N VAL A 549 -13.56 26.57 -16.83
CA VAL A 549 -14.68 26.97 -17.69
C VAL A 549 -15.94 26.92 -16.86
N THR A 550 -16.63 28.04 -16.69
CA THR A 550 -17.82 28.12 -15.82
C THR A 550 -18.85 29.09 -16.39
N ASN A 551 -20.12 28.90 -16.03
CA ASN A 551 -21.19 29.82 -16.40
C ASN A 551 -21.83 30.39 -15.14
N TYR A 552 -21.70 31.69 -14.92
CA TYR A 552 -22.17 32.37 -13.71
C TYR A 552 -23.70 32.46 -13.59
N GLY A 553 -24.43 31.98 -14.59
CA GLY A 553 -25.89 31.96 -14.62
C GLY A 553 -26.50 33.35 -14.74
N ASN A 554 -27.83 33.38 -14.73
CA ASN A 554 -28.57 34.63 -14.74
C ASN A 554 -28.15 35.48 -13.52
N ALA A 555 -27.88 36.77 -13.71
CA ALA A 555 -27.57 37.79 -12.70
C ALA A 555 -28.41 39.07 -12.93
N ASP A 556 -29.71 38.90 -13.25
CA ASP A 556 -30.71 39.93 -13.59
C ASP A 556 -31.27 40.77 -12.42
N ASN A 557 -30.48 40.95 -11.37
CA ASN A 557 -30.87 41.70 -10.18
C ASN A 557 -29.62 42.31 -9.50
N PRO A 558 -29.74 43.24 -8.53
CA PRO A 558 -28.58 43.90 -7.90
C PRO A 558 -27.90 42.98 -6.86
N LYS A 559 -27.57 41.76 -7.28
CA LYS A 559 -26.94 40.70 -6.52
C LYS A 559 -25.94 40.03 -7.44
N SER A 560 -24.77 39.73 -6.91
CA SER A 560 -23.78 38.96 -7.62
C SER A 560 -24.11 37.47 -7.61
N SER A 561 -23.63 36.79 -8.63
CA SER A 561 -23.52 35.33 -8.64
C SER A 561 -22.25 34.93 -7.91
N GLN A 562 -22.36 34.06 -6.90
CA GLN A 562 -21.25 33.60 -6.07
C GLN A 562 -21.14 32.07 -6.03
N LEU A 563 -19.92 31.57 -5.92
CA LEU A 563 -19.61 30.16 -5.67
C LEU A 563 -19.39 29.87 -4.19
N ASN A 564 -19.92 28.73 -3.75
CA ASN A 564 -19.59 28.18 -2.43
C ASN A 564 -18.25 27.43 -2.47
N ASP A 565 -18.11 26.44 -3.37
CA ASP A 565 -16.84 25.78 -3.67
C ASP A 565 -16.42 26.22 -5.07
N PRO A 566 -15.25 26.87 -5.23
CA PRO A 566 -14.80 27.39 -6.51
C PRO A 566 -14.29 26.32 -7.51
N ARG A 567 -14.05 25.08 -7.06
CA ARG A 567 -13.50 23.99 -7.90
C ARG A 567 -14.49 23.43 -8.93
N PRO A 568 -13.99 22.77 -10.00
CA PRO A 568 -14.81 22.16 -11.04
C PRO A 568 -15.86 21.11 -10.60
N THR A 569 -17.12 21.38 -11.00
CA THR A 569 -18.31 20.52 -11.28
C THR A 569 -19.08 19.73 -10.19
N PRO A 570 -19.84 20.38 -9.28
CA PRO A 570 -20.89 19.72 -8.51
C PRO A 570 -22.22 19.45 -9.28
N LEU A 571 -22.30 18.30 -9.97
CA LEU A 571 -23.56 17.70 -10.48
C LEU A 571 -24.34 16.87 -9.43
N THR A 572 -23.95 16.98 -8.17
CA THR A 572 -24.68 16.49 -7.00
C THR A 572 -24.89 17.61 -6.00
N ASN A 573 -25.85 17.45 -5.10
CA ASN A 573 -26.00 18.36 -3.97
C ASN A 573 -25.03 18.06 -2.84
N ALA A 574 -24.94 18.99 -1.88
CA ALA A 574 -24.14 18.86 -0.66
C ALA A 574 -24.49 17.60 0.17
N LYS A 575 -25.51 16.82 -0.24
CA LYS A 575 -25.95 15.55 0.36
C LYS A 575 -25.74 14.35 -0.57
N GLY A 576 -24.94 14.51 -1.63
CA GLY A 576 -24.64 13.45 -2.60
C GLY A 576 -25.81 13.03 -3.50
N GLN A 577 -26.93 13.75 -3.47
CA GLN A 577 -28.07 13.45 -4.33
C GLN A 577 -27.82 14.05 -5.72
N SER A 578 -28.08 13.26 -6.76
CA SER A 578 -27.97 13.71 -8.15
C SER A 578 -28.78 14.99 -8.37
N ASN A 579 -28.07 16.09 -8.63
CA ASN A 579 -28.65 17.36 -9.00
C ASN A 579 -28.20 17.62 -10.43
N ILE A 580 -28.81 16.90 -11.38
CA ILE A 580 -28.55 16.97 -12.81
C ILE A 580 -29.12 18.29 -13.37
N ASP A 581 -28.75 19.42 -12.78
CA ASP A 581 -28.86 20.68 -13.47
C ASP A 581 -27.56 20.94 -14.22
N SER A 582 -27.42 20.29 -15.37
CA SER A 582 -26.30 20.51 -16.29
C SER A 582 -26.22 21.96 -16.80
N SER A 583 -27.21 22.81 -16.49
CA SER A 583 -27.17 24.24 -16.78
C SER A 583 -26.52 25.09 -15.68
N ASN A 584 -26.30 24.54 -14.48
CA ASN A 584 -25.53 25.19 -13.41
C ASN A 584 -24.56 24.20 -12.71
N PRO A 585 -23.53 23.70 -13.44
CA PRO A 585 -22.60 22.70 -12.91
C PRO A 585 -21.76 23.16 -11.72
N TRP A 586 -21.57 24.47 -11.52
CA TRP A 586 -20.83 25.06 -10.38
C TRP A 586 -21.71 25.54 -9.23
N ARG A 587 -23.04 25.37 -9.32
CA ARG A 587 -24.00 25.83 -8.31
C ARG A 587 -23.83 27.31 -7.94
N TRP A 588 -23.75 28.17 -8.94
CA TRP A 588 -23.80 29.61 -8.74
C TRP A 588 -25.10 30.01 -8.03
N GLU A 589 -24.97 30.78 -6.93
CA GLU A 589 -26.10 31.31 -6.18
C GLU A 589 -26.07 32.84 -6.18
N LYS A 590 -27.26 33.45 -6.26
CA LYS A 590 -27.40 34.91 -6.16
C LYS A 590 -27.37 35.37 -4.70
N LYS A 591 -26.37 36.14 -4.32
CA LYS A 591 -26.16 36.62 -2.94
C LYS A 591 -25.92 38.12 -2.91
N ASN A 592 -25.79 38.71 -1.72
CA ASN A 592 -25.41 40.12 -1.69
C ASN A 592 -23.95 40.21 -2.11
N ILE A 593 -23.62 41.26 -2.85
CA ILE A 593 -22.28 41.47 -3.39
C ILE A 593 -21.26 41.48 -2.25
N THR A 594 -20.15 40.75 -2.43
CA THR A 594 -19.05 40.59 -1.47
C THR A 594 -17.68 40.85 -2.08
N ALA A 595 -17.60 41.57 -3.21
CA ALA A 595 -16.35 41.81 -3.91
C ALA A 595 -15.18 42.24 -2.99
N GLY A 596 -14.07 41.52 -3.10
CA GLY A 596 -12.87 41.65 -2.29
C GLY A 596 -12.93 40.89 -0.97
N SER A 597 -14.01 40.17 -0.67
CA SER A 597 -14.23 39.54 0.64
C SER A 597 -14.92 38.18 0.52
N GLU A 598 -14.97 37.43 1.63
CA GLU A 598 -15.59 36.11 1.67
C GLU A 598 -17.04 36.13 1.18
N ASN A 599 -17.36 35.20 0.26
CA ASN A 599 -18.70 35.08 -0.31
C ASN A 599 -19.76 34.85 0.78
N ASP A 600 -20.93 35.45 0.59
CA ASP A 600 -22.11 35.30 1.46
C ASP A 600 -22.62 33.84 1.52
N ASN A 601 -22.25 33.00 0.54
CA ASN A 601 -22.55 31.57 0.50
C ASN A 601 -21.34 30.66 0.76
N PHE A 602 -20.20 31.20 1.20
CA PHE A 602 -19.03 30.41 1.58
C PHE A 602 -19.35 29.57 2.82
N ASP A 603 -19.48 28.27 2.62
CA ASP A 603 -19.78 27.27 3.62
C ASP A 603 -19.02 25.98 3.30
N PRO A 604 -17.78 25.85 3.83
CA PRO A 604 -16.99 24.64 3.72
C PRO A 604 -17.56 23.45 4.50
N SER A 605 -18.58 23.65 5.32
CA SER A 605 -19.23 22.60 6.10
C SER A 605 -20.54 22.17 5.42
N PRO A 606 -20.54 21.23 4.47
CA PRO A 606 -21.78 20.80 3.84
C PRO A 606 -22.71 20.25 4.92
N SER A 607 -23.86 20.91 5.10
CA SER A 607 -24.89 20.56 6.09
C SER A 607 -25.51 19.17 5.82
N GLY A 608 -24.77 18.10 6.15
CA GLY A 608 -25.21 16.72 5.96
C GLY A 608 -24.22 15.57 6.10
N GLY A 609 -22.91 15.77 6.29
CA GLY A 609 -21.96 14.63 6.42
C GLY A 609 -20.50 14.98 6.16
N ASP A 610 -20.02 15.99 6.88
CA ASP A 610 -18.76 16.72 6.72
C ASP A 610 -17.49 15.84 6.68
N ASP A 611 -16.58 16.17 5.75
CA ASP A 611 -15.21 15.62 5.62
C ASP A 611 -14.24 16.22 6.67
N GLY A 612 -14.74 17.07 7.58
CA GLY A 612 -13.99 17.75 8.62
C GLY A 612 -13.61 19.19 8.27
N TRP A 613 -14.25 19.77 7.25
CA TRP A 613 -13.95 21.11 6.74
C TRP A 613 -14.82 22.18 7.40
N ASN A 614 -14.18 23.25 7.80
CA ASN A 614 -14.82 24.45 8.35
C ASN A 614 -14.00 25.68 7.97
N ASN A 615 -14.45 26.89 8.33
CA ASN A 615 -13.78 28.15 7.97
C ASN A 615 -12.32 28.26 8.46
N THR A 616 -11.84 27.36 9.31
CA THR A 616 -10.43 27.29 9.75
C THR A 616 -9.63 26.12 9.17
N THR A 617 -10.29 25.06 8.67
CA THR A 617 -9.61 23.82 8.23
C THR A 617 -9.70 23.57 6.73
N TRP A 618 -10.56 24.31 6.01
CA TRP A 618 -10.80 24.13 4.58
C TRP A 618 -9.57 24.29 3.65
N PRO A 619 -8.48 25.04 3.97
CA PRO A 619 -7.36 25.20 3.06
C PRO A 619 -6.76 23.87 2.60
N SER A 620 -6.62 22.91 3.52
CA SER A 620 -6.11 21.57 3.19
C SER A 620 -7.05 20.75 2.29
N SER A 621 -8.29 21.21 2.02
CA SER A 621 -9.14 20.56 1.01
C SER A 621 -8.67 20.88 -0.40
N PHE A 622 -7.93 21.96 -0.61
CA PHE A 622 -7.32 22.34 -1.90
C PHE A 622 -5.92 21.75 -2.05
N LEU A 623 -5.65 20.59 -1.46
CA LEU A 623 -4.34 19.97 -1.57
C LEU A 623 -4.04 19.63 -3.03
N VAL A 624 -2.92 20.15 -3.52
CA VAL A 624 -2.35 19.81 -4.84
C VAL A 624 -0.85 19.68 -4.63
N ALA A 625 -0.37 18.45 -4.58
CA ALA A 625 1.02 18.17 -4.20
C ALA A 625 1.99 18.27 -5.41
N ASN A 626 1.48 18.16 -6.65
CA ASN A 626 2.25 18.12 -7.90
C ASN A 626 3.45 17.16 -7.81
N ARG A 627 3.23 16.01 -7.18
CA ARG A 627 4.23 14.97 -6.92
C ARG A 627 3.60 13.59 -6.87
N ARG A 628 4.44 12.56 -7.03
CA ARG A 628 4.03 11.16 -6.88
C ARG A 628 3.40 10.91 -5.52
N PHE A 629 2.46 9.97 -5.46
CA PHE A 629 1.91 9.52 -4.19
C PHE A 629 2.99 8.74 -3.42
N SER A 630 3.30 9.18 -2.20
CA SER A 630 4.08 8.37 -1.24
C SER A 630 3.27 7.16 -0.77
N ASN A 631 1.95 7.28 -0.69
CA ASN A 631 1.07 6.21 -0.25
C ASN A 631 -0.37 6.35 -0.78
N LYS A 632 -1.15 5.27 -0.69
CA LYS A 632 -2.54 5.24 -1.19
C LYS A 632 -3.50 6.10 -0.36
N GLY A 633 -3.14 6.43 0.87
CA GLY A 633 -3.87 7.34 1.74
C GLY A 633 -3.98 8.76 1.21
N TYR A 634 -3.10 9.19 0.30
CA TYR A 634 -3.24 10.48 -0.39
C TYR A 634 -4.51 10.57 -1.25
N LEU A 635 -5.13 9.43 -1.62
CA LEU A 635 -6.45 9.43 -2.28
C LEU A 635 -7.48 10.21 -1.47
N GLY A 636 -7.40 10.19 -0.14
CA GLY A 636 -8.30 10.92 0.75
C GLY A 636 -8.40 12.41 0.44
N PHE A 637 -7.34 13.04 -0.08
CA PHE A 637 -7.33 14.49 -0.34
C PHE A 637 -7.89 14.87 -1.71
N ILE A 638 -8.13 13.90 -2.59
CA ILE A 638 -8.62 14.15 -3.94
C ILE A 638 -10.08 14.61 -3.87
N HIS A 639 -10.36 15.79 -4.41
CA HIS A 639 -11.72 16.34 -4.52
C HIS A 639 -12.59 15.48 -5.45
N THR A 640 -13.84 15.26 -5.05
CA THR A 640 -14.79 14.37 -5.77
C THR A 640 -15.63 15.09 -6.83
N GLY A 641 -15.48 16.41 -6.94
CA GLY A 641 -16.38 17.28 -7.70
C GLY A 641 -17.60 17.76 -6.91
N ARG A 642 -17.92 17.17 -5.75
CA ARG A 642 -19.02 17.67 -4.91
C ARG A 642 -18.51 18.78 -4.01
N GLN A 643 -19.34 19.79 -3.74
CA GLN A 643 -18.94 20.97 -2.94
C GLN A 643 -18.37 20.54 -1.59
N TRP A 644 -17.09 20.84 -1.37
CA TRP A 644 -16.37 20.53 -0.14
C TRP A 644 -16.31 19.04 0.20
N TYR A 645 -16.31 18.17 -0.81
CA TYR A 645 -16.12 16.73 -0.64
C TYR A 645 -14.89 16.22 -1.38
N SER A 646 -14.19 15.34 -0.69
CA SER A 646 -13.01 14.61 -1.12
C SER A 646 -13.25 13.12 -0.90
N PHE A 647 -12.37 12.26 -1.42
CA PHE A 647 -12.49 10.82 -1.20
C PHE A 647 -12.52 10.53 0.30
N LYS A 648 -13.51 9.78 0.77
CA LYS A 648 -13.66 9.49 2.20
C LYS A 648 -12.79 8.31 2.59
N VAL A 649 -11.89 8.54 3.54
CA VAL A 649 -11.13 7.50 4.22
C VAL A 649 -11.51 7.56 5.70
N ASP A 650 -12.67 7.02 6.03
CA ASP A 650 -13.17 6.89 7.40
C ASP A 650 -14.00 5.61 7.57
N ASP A 651 -14.63 5.44 8.73
CA ASP A 651 -15.50 4.30 9.04
C ASP A 651 -16.75 4.17 8.12
N ASN A 652 -16.94 5.07 7.15
CA ASN A 652 -18.08 5.08 6.21
C ASN A 652 -17.63 5.25 4.74
N ILE A 653 -16.59 4.51 4.32
CA ILE A 653 -16.17 4.50 2.91
C ILE A 653 -17.30 3.97 2.02
N THR A 654 -17.69 4.75 1.00
CA THR A 654 -18.81 4.37 0.10
C THR A 654 -18.41 3.30 -0.94
N TYR A 655 -17.12 3.21 -1.25
CA TYR A 655 -16.54 2.29 -2.23
C TYR A 655 -15.20 1.75 -1.70
N PRO A 656 -15.23 0.93 -0.61
CA PRO A 656 -14.06 0.51 0.14
C PRO A 656 -13.02 -0.21 -0.74
N ASP A 657 -13.47 -0.99 -1.72
CA ASP A 657 -12.56 -1.79 -2.54
C ASP A 657 -11.71 -0.96 -3.52
N THR A 658 -11.98 0.34 -3.68
CA THR A 658 -11.14 1.22 -4.51
C THR A 658 -9.65 1.15 -4.12
N LEU A 659 -9.35 1.07 -2.81
CA LEU A 659 -7.99 0.98 -2.29
C LEU A 659 -7.29 -0.34 -2.64
N GLN A 660 -8.05 -1.39 -2.97
CA GLN A 660 -7.52 -2.69 -3.35
C GLN A 660 -6.92 -2.69 -4.76
N TYR A 661 -7.32 -1.76 -5.62
CA TYR A 661 -6.92 -1.74 -7.03
C TYR A 661 -5.82 -0.72 -7.35
N PHE A 662 -5.50 0.18 -6.42
CA PHE A 662 -4.37 1.10 -6.55
C PHE A 662 -3.10 0.55 -5.88
N THR A 663 -1.95 0.89 -6.45
CA THR A 663 -0.61 0.72 -5.87
C THR A 663 0.25 1.93 -6.26
N ILE A 664 1.39 2.11 -5.59
CA ILE A 664 2.38 3.15 -5.90
C ILE A 664 3.72 2.57 -6.41
N THR A 665 3.85 1.24 -6.34
CA THR A 665 5.01 0.45 -6.77
C THR A 665 4.54 -0.54 -7.82
N ASP A 666 5.38 -0.80 -8.82
CA ASP A 666 5.08 -1.74 -9.90
C ASP A 666 4.98 -3.18 -9.37
N PRO A 667 3.81 -3.82 -9.50
CA PRO A 667 3.64 -5.22 -9.14
C PRO A 667 4.49 -6.12 -10.03
N SER A 668 4.91 -7.25 -9.49
CA SER A 668 5.50 -8.35 -10.26
C SER A 668 4.56 -9.55 -10.35
N MET A 669 4.87 -10.47 -11.26
CA MET A 669 4.15 -11.73 -11.50
C MET A 669 2.76 -11.57 -12.12
N ASP A 670 2.54 -10.50 -12.88
CA ASP A 670 1.34 -10.25 -13.68
C ASP A 670 1.59 -10.32 -15.19
N ASN A 671 2.85 -10.41 -15.64
CA ASN A 671 3.29 -10.35 -17.04
C ASN A 671 2.86 -9.06 -17.77
N ILE A 672 2.69 -7.97 -17.04
CA ILE A 672 2.50 -6.62 -17.56
C ILE A 672 3.85 -5.92 -17.55
N ASP A 673 4.06 -5.00 -18.48
CA ASP A 673 5.30 -4.20 -18.61
C ASP A 673 4.99 -2.84 -18.00
N ASN A 674 5.05 -2.73 -16.67
CA ASN A 674 4.44 -1.62 -15.94
C ASN A 674 5.10 -0.25 -16.20
N ASP A 675 6.38 -0.24 -16.57
CA ASP A 675 7.17 0.97 -16.83
C ASP A 675 7.53 1.15 -18.33
N GLY A 676 7.14 0.19 -19.17
CA GLY A 676 7.07 0.33 -20.63
C GLY A 676 8.41 0.12 -21.32
N ASP A 677 9.38 -0.45 -20.61
CA ASP A 677 10.74 -0.72 -21.08
C ASP A 677 10.82 -1.99 -21.96
N GLY A 678 9.75 -2.80 -21.99
CA GLY A 678 9.62 -4.04 -22.75
C GLY A 678 10.07 -5.29 -21.98
N SER A 679 10.40 -5.17 -20.71
CA SER A 679 10.65 -6.24 -19.75
C SER A 679 9.39 -6.49 -18.91
N THR A 680 9.27 -7.69 -18.35
CA THR A 680 8.21 -7.99 -17.37
C THR A 680 8.75 -8.89 -16.27
N ASP A 681 8.18 -8.76 -15.08
CA ASP A 681 8.41 -9.58 -13.90
C ASP A 681 9.90 -9.80 -13.59
N SER A 682 10.32 -11.05 -13.41
CA SER A 682 11.73 -11.43 -13.18
C SER A 682 12.69 -11.07 -14.32
N SER A 683 12.19 -10.67 -15.48
CA SER A 683 13.01 -10.19 -16.60
C SER A 683 13.29 -8.71 -16.50
N ASP A 684 12.45 -7.97 -15.76
CA ASP A 684 12.71 -6.60 -15.36
C ASP A 684 13.73 -6.60 -14.20
N THR A 685 14.74 -5.73 -14.29
CA THR A 685 15.89 -5.68 -13.39
C THR A 685 16.15 -4.26 -12.87
N GLY A 686 15.31 -3.27 -13.20
CA GLY A 686 15.53 -1.90 -12.76
C GLY A 686 16.71 -1.21 -13.44
N THR A 687 17.32 -1.83 -14.47
CA THR A 687 18.56 -1.33 -15.10
C THR A 687 18.50 -1.32 -16.62
N GLN A 688 17.32 -1.57 -17.16
CA GLN A 688 17.09 -1.68 -18.58
C GLN A 688 17.09 -0.32 -19.27
N ASN A 689 17.24 -0.33 -20.58
CA ASN A 689 17.24 0.90 -21.35
C ASN A 689 15.80 1.37 -21.57
N ALA A 690 15.48 2.57 -21.05
CA ALA A 690 14.14 3.17 -20.99
C ALA A 690 13.28 2.69 -19.81
N ASP A 691 13.90 2.06 -18.82
CA ASP A 691 13.33 1.83 -17.49
C ASP A 691 13.13 3.18 -16.77
N ILE A 692 11.93 3.39 -16.22
CA ILE A 692 11.52 4.68 -15.63
C ILE A 692 10.97 4.54 -14.22
N ASP A 693 10.62 3.34 -13.77
CA ASP A 693 10.04 3.16 -12.44
C ASP A 693 10.71 2.00 -11.67
N GLY A 694 11.88 1.55 -12.14
CA GLY A 694 12.70 0.53 -11.51
C GLY A 694 12.16 -0.88 -11.74
N GLN A 695 12.72 -1.86 -11.03
CA GLN A 695 12.31 -3.25 -11.17
C GLN A 695 10.88 -3.48 -10.65
N GLU A 696 10.08 -4.28 -11.35
CA GLU A 696 8.83 -4.83 -10.83
C GLU A 696 9.04 -5.66 -9.54
N TYR A 697 8.38 -5.26 -8.46
CA TYR A 697 8.65 -5.80 -7.13
C TYR A 697 7.69 -6.88 -6.67
N ARG A 698 8.26 -7.82 -5.91
CA ARG A 698 7.51 -8.47 -4.82
C ARG A 698 7.75 -7.62 -3.59
N ILE A 699 6.71 -7.01 -3.03
CA ILE A 699 6.89 -6.22 -1.81
C ILE A 699 7.12 -7.20 -0.67
N LEU A 700 8.31 -7.11 -0.10
CA LEU A 700 8.68 -7.87 1.07
C LEU A 700 8.16 -7.17 2.32
N GLY A 701 7.89 -7.91 3.38
CA GLY A 701 7.61 -7.28 4.68
C GLY A 701 6.23 -6.68 4.85
N LEU A 702 5.30 -6.87 3.90
CA LEU A 702 3.90 -6.53 4.14
C LEU A 702 3.36 -7.36 5.31
N ILE A 703 2.58 -6.70 6.18
CA ILE A 703 1.98 -7.32 7.36
C ILE A 703 0.53 -7.68 7.05
N ASN A 704 0.16 -8.96 7.17
CA ASN A 704 -1.22 -9.40 7.02
C ASN A 704 -2.02 -9.08 8.30
N VAL A 705 -2.90 -8.08 8.23
CA VAL A 705 -3.72 -7.61 9.38
C VAL A 705 -4.72 -8.65 9.89
N ASN A 706 -5.05 -9.65 9.08
CA ASN A 706 -5.96 -10.73 9.46
C ASN A 706 -5.31 -11.77 10.39
N THR A 707 -3.98 -11.90 10.36
CA THR A 707 -3.22 -12.93 11.08
C THR A 707 -2.16 -12.38 12.03
N ALA A 708 -1.72 -11.13 11.86
CA ALA A 708 -0.78 -10.46 12.74
C ALA A 708 -1.35 -10.24 14.16
N SER A 709 -0.47 -10.34 15.17
CA SER A 709 -0.81 -10.03 16.57
C SER A 709 -0.73 -8.53 16.85
N ALA A 710 -1.33 -8.08 17.96
CA ALA A 710 -1.27 -6.68 18.36
C ALA A 710 0.17 -6.16 18.60
N GLU A 711 1.11 -7.02 19.02
CA GLU A 711 2.52 -6.62 19.17
C GLU A 711 3.21 -6.36 17.83
N VAL A 712 2.89 -7.16 16.81
CA VAL A 712 3.39 -6.95 15.44
C VAL A 712 2.76 -5.71 14.83
N LEU A 713 1.45 -5.51 14.99
CA LEU A 713 0.75 -4.34 14.44
C LEU A 713 1.25 -3.02 15.03
N GLN A 714 1.73 -3.00 16.28
CA GLN A 714 2.34 -1.81 16.90
C GLN A 714 3.70 -1.42 16.30
N SER A 715 4.32 -2.26 15.46
CA SER A 715 5.51 -1.83 14.71
C SER A 715 5.16 -0.91 13.53
N LEU A 716 3.89 -0.83 13.14
CA LEU A 716 3.46 0.04 12.06
C LEU A 716 3.49 1.51 12.51
N PRO A 717 3.95 2.44 11.66
CA PRO A 717 3.94 3.87 11.96
C PRO A 717 2.55 4.38 12.36
N ASN A 718 2.49 5.20 13.41
CA ASN A 718 1.25 5.81 13.92
C ASN A 718 0.15 4.80 14.35
N VAL A 719 0.52 3.55 14.65
CA VAL A 719 -0.38 2.53 15.22
C VAL A 719 -0.05 2.32 16.70
N ASP A 720 -0.93 2.78 17.58
CA ASP A 720 -0.78 2.55 19.01
C ASP A 720 -1.43 1.22 19.48
N SER A 721 -1.25 0.89 20.77
CA SER A 721 -1.82 -0.32 21.37
C SER A 721 -3.35 -0.41 21.25
N ALA A 722 -4.06 0.73 21.25
CA ALA A 722 -5.51 0.74 21.13
C ALA A 722 -5.94 0.38 19.70
N ILE A 723 -5.30 0.97 18.70
CA ILE A 723 -5.53 0.67 17.28
C ILE A 723 -5.16 -0.78 16.98
N ALA A 724 -3.98 -1.23 17.43
CA ALA A 724 -3.54 -2.61 17.22
C ALA A 724 -4.48 -3.64 17.85
N THR A 725 -4.99 -3.39 19.06
CA THR A 725 -5.98 -4.26 19.72
C THR A 725 -7.32 -4.25 18.99
N ALA A 726 -7.74 -3.09 18.48
CA ALA A 726 -8.97 -2.96 17.70
C ALA A 726 -8.88 -3.77 16.41
N ILE A 727 -7.77 -3.66 15.66
CA ILE A 727 -7.51 -4.47 14.46
C ILE A 727 -7.45 -5.95 14.83
N GLU A 728 -6.64 -6.36 15.83
CA GLU A 728 -6.45 -7.76 16.18
C GLU A 728 -7.78 -8.44 16.57
N GLY A 729 -8.55 -7.78 17.44
CA GLY A 729 -9.76 -8.32 18.07
C GLY A 729 -11.07 -7.98 17.37
N ASP A 730 -11.04 -7.40 16.17
CA ASP A 730 -12.24 -6.95 15.49
C ASP A 730 -13.22 -8.10 15.21
N ALA A 731 -14.53 -7.82 15.38
CA ALA A 731 -15.59 -8.82 15.23
C ALA A 731 -16.00 -9.10 13.78
N GLN A 732 -15.62 -8.22 12.83
CA GLN A 732 -15.89 -8.36 11.40
C GLN A 732 -14.78 -9.09 10.65
N LYS A 733 -13.66 -9.46 11.30
CA LYS A 733 -12.64 -10.32 10.70
C LYS A 733 -13.24 -11.59 10.06
N PRO A 734 -12.73 -12.02 8.89
CA PRO A 734 -11.58 -11.47 8.17
C PRO A 734 -11.91 -10.22 7.34
N PHE A 735 -10.93 -9.32 7.22
CA PHE A 735 -11.00 -8.18 6.31
C PHE A 735 -10.68 -8.63 4.89
N SER A 736 -11.56 -8.37 3.92
CA SER A 736 -11.38 -8.80 2.52
C SER A 736 -10.55 -7.83 1.68
N SER A 737 -10.39 -6.59 2.15
CA SER A 737 -9.62 -5.54 1.50
C SER A 737 -9.16 -4.51 2.53
N ILE A 738 -8.16 -3.68 2.17
CA ILE A 738 -7.70 -2.59 3.04
C ILE A 738 -8.83 -1.57 3.28
N GLY A 739 -9.72 -1.35 2.31
CA GLY A 739 -10.87 -0.47 2.53
C GLY A 739 -11.90 -1.05 3.50
N ASN A 740 -12.12 -2.37 3.48
CA ASN A 740 -12.98 -3.03 4.46
C ASN A 740 -12.39 -2.96 5.88
N LEU A 741 -11.06 -3.08 6.04
CA LEU A 741 -10.38 -2.79 7.31
C LEU A 741 -10.72 -1.39 7.86
N LEU A 742 -10.71 -0.36 7.00
CA LEU A 742 -10.99 1.01 7.41
C LEU A 742 -12.46 1.26 7.74
N GLU A 743 -13.38 0.57 7.06
CA GLU A 743 -14.81 0.61 7.35
C GLU A 743 -15.10 0.00 8.73
N ASP A 744 -14.44 -1.12 9.06
CA ASP A 744 -14.73 -1.86 10.29
C ASP A 744 -13.97 -1.33 11.52
N VAL A 745 -12.74 -0.84 11.35
CA VAL A 745 -11.88 -0.36 12.45
C VAL A 745 -11.80 1.16 12.47
N ALA A 746 -12.79 1.78 13.13
CA ALA A 746 -12.92 3.23 13.21
C ALA A 746 -11.69 3.91 13.88
N GLU A 747 -10.99 3.22 14.77
CA GLU A 747 -9.79 3.70 15.49
C GLU A 747 -8.63 4.04 14.56
N ILE A 748 -8.57 3.48 13.35
CA ILE A 748 -7.56 3.83 12.34
C ILE A 748 -7.71 5.29 11.90
N THR A 749 -8.93 5.83 12.01
CA THR A 749 -9.19 7.22 11.66
C THR A 749 -9.33 8.07 12.91
N GLY A 750 -8.49 9.10 13.00
CA GLY A 750 -8.40 9.96 14.17
C GLY A 750 -9.47 11.04 14.24
N SER A 751 -9.14 12.14 14.92
CA SER A 751 -9.97 13.34 15.00
C SER A 751 -9.14 14.57 14.65
N GLY A 752 -9.81 15.69 14.33
CA GLY A 752 -9.15 16.94 13.98
C GLY A 752 -9.33 17.29 12.51
N THR A 753 -8.29 17.85 11.89
CA THR A 753 -8.27 18.12 10.44
C THR A 753 -8.26 16.80 9.67
N LYS A 754 -8.62 16.83 8.39
CA LYS A 754 -8.52 15.65 7.52
C LYS A 754 -7.10 15.06 7.52
N TRP A 755 -6.09 15.93 7.52
CA TRP A 755 -4.69 15.55 7.69
C TRP A 755 -4.45 14.71 8.94
N SER A 756 -4.88 15.17 10.13
CA SER A 756 -4.70 14.39 11.36
C SER A 756 -5.60 13.14 11.42
N LYS A 757 -6.82 13.22 10.87
CA LYS A 757 -7.78 12.10 10.86
C LYS A 757 -7.24 10.91 10.07
N GLU A 758 -6.60 11.16 8.92
CA GLU A 758 -6.14 10.10 8.02
C GLU A 758 -4.65 9.74 8.23
N GLN A 759 -3.98 10.29 9.27
CA GLN A 759 -2.54 10.12 9.49
C GLN A 759 -2.14 8.66 9.64
N THR A 760 -2.80 7.90 10.52
CA THR A 760 -2.49 6.47 10.71
C THR A 760 -2.68 5.69 9.42
N PHE A 761 -3.76 5.93 8.67
CA PHE A 761 -3.96 5.25 7.39
C PHE A 761 -2.86 5.61 6.38
N ARG A 762 -2.52 6.89 6.22
CA ARG A 762 -1.45 7.32 5.30
C ARG A 762 -0.15 6.58 5.60
N SER A 763 0.28 6.58 6.85
CA SER A 763 1.58 6.00 7.24
C SER A 763 1.62 4.47 7.21
N MET A 764 0.50 3.75 7.13
CA MET A 764 0.50 2.27 7.08
C MET A 764 -0.06 1.66 5.80
N SER A 765 -0.70 2.44 4.92
CA SER A 765 -1.50 1.92 3.79
C SER A 765 -0.73 1.05 2.78
N ASN A 766 0.58 1.26 2.63
CA ASN A 766 1.46 0.44 1.78
C ASN A 766 2.19 -0.67 2.55
N LEU A 767 2.09 -0.70 3.88
CA LEU A 767 2.86 -1.61 4.75
C LEU A 767 2.04 -2.85 5.13
N ILE A 768 0.73 -2.81 4.84
CA ILE A 768 -0.23 -3.84 5.22
C ILE A 768 -0.82 -4.56 4.01
N THR A 769 -1.29 -5.77 4.26
CA THR A 769 -2.04 -6.61 3.33
C THR A 769 -3.14 -7.37 4.07
N THR A 770 -4.07 -7.98 3.35
CA THR A 770 -5.14 -8.84 3.89
C THR A 770 -4.91 -10.31 3.57
N ARG A 771 -3.80 -10.62 2.90
CA ARG A 771 -3.43 -11.96 2.45
C ARG A 771 -1.96 -12.25 2.72
N SER A 772 -1.60 -13.51 2.62
CA SER A 772 -0.27 -14.04 2.83
C SER A 772 0.15 -14.85 1.61
N ASN A 773 1.44 -14.89 1.35
CA ASN A 773 2.01 -15.61 0.22
C ASN A 773 3.15 -16.52 0.66
N VAL A 774 3.70 -16.32 1.85
CA VAL A 774 4.75 -17.17 2.40
C VAL A 774 4.16 -17.89 3.62
N PHE A 775 4.18 -19.22 3.57
CA PHE A 775 3.63 -20.05 4.64
C PHE A 775 4.69 -20.97 5.22
N MET A 776 4.48 -21.35 6.47
CA MET A 776 5.21 -22.43 7.08
C MET A 776 4.41 -23.73 6.98
N VAL A 777 5.07 -24.82 6.59
CA VAL A 777 4.45 -26.15 6.49
C VAL A 777 5.24 -27.15 7.32
N TYR A 778 4.58 -27.73 8.32
CA TYR A 778 5.09 -28.87 9.10
C TYR A 778 4.49 -30.16 8.55
N VAL A 779 5.29 -31.19 8.32
CA VAL A 779 4.79 -32.52 7.94
C VAL A 779 5.47 -33.59 8.77
N THR A 780 4.66 -34.41 9.42
CA THR A 780 5.10 -35.63 10.10
C THR A 780 4.55 -36.85 9.36
N ALA A 781 5.42 -37.76 8.92
CA ALA A 781 5.04 -39.03 8.32
C ALA A 781 5.44 -40.20 9.22
N GLN A 782 4.60 -41.25 9.21
CA GLN A 782 4.83 -42.47 9.96
C GLN A 782 4.48 -43.72 9.13
N VAL A 783 5.26 -44.77 9.35
CA VAL A 783 4.95 -46.14 8.90
C VAL A 783 4.61 -46.99 10.12
N THR A 784 3.40 -47.54 10.15
CA THR A 784 2.86 -48.29 11.29
C THR A 784 2.38 -49.69 10.89
N ASP A 785 2.08 -50.53 11.89
CA ASP A 785 1.32 -51.76 11.70
C ASP A 785 -0.19 -51.47 11.48
N GLU A 786 -0.94 -52.47 11.01
CA GLU A 786 -2.40 -52.37 10.83
C GLU A 786 -3.15 -51.92 12.09
N ALA A 787 -2.65 -52.27 13.28
CA ALA A 787 -3.27 -51.92 14.56
C ALA A 787 -2.76 -50.60 15.15
N GLU A 788 -1.84 -49.91 14.47
CA GLU A 788 -1.25 -48.62 14.89
C GLU A 788 -0.58 -48.66 16.26
N THR A 789 -0.11 -49.83 16.67
CA THR A 789 0.54 -50.06 17.96
C THR A 789 2.04 -49.87 17.92
N SER A 790 2.64 -49.98 16.72
CA SER A 790 4.08 -49.94 16.52
C SER A 790 4.46 -48.98 15.39
N ILE A 791 5.32 -48.01 15.70
CA ILE A 791 5.93 -47.10 14.72
C ILE A 791 7.24 -47.73 14.25
N PHE A 792 7.34 -48.02 12.96
CA PHE A 792 8.55 -48.61 12.35
C PHE A 792 9.51 -47.57 11.79
N ALA A 793 8.98 -46.45 11.31
CA ALA A 793 9.72 -45.30 10.84
C ALA A 793 8.87 -44.04 11.04
N GLU A 794 9.55 -42.94 11.38
CA GLU A 794 8.96 -41.60 11.48
C GLU A 794 9.91 -40.62 10.81
N LYS A 795 9.36 -39.63 10.11
CA LYS A 795 10.10 -38.54 9.49
C LYS A 795 9.32 -37.26 9.69
N ARG A 796 10.01 -36.21 10.13
CA ARG A 796 9.43 -34.88 10.34
C ARG A 796 10.18 -33.87 9.49
N LEU A 797 9.46 -33.08 8.71
CA LEU A 797 10.01 -31.98 7.95
C LEU A 797 9.29 -30.67 8.28
N ILE A 798 10.02 -29.59 8.07
CA ILE A 798 9.54 -28.21 8.10
C ILE A 798 9.93 -27.57 6.77
N ALA A 799 9.04 -26.78 6.18
CA ALA A 799 9.25 -26.15 4.89
C ALA A 799 8.67 -24.74 4.85
N ILE A 800 9.42 -23.81 4.24
CA ILE A 800 8.92 -22.47 3.91
C ILE A 800 8.46 -22.52 2.47
N VAL A 801 7.18 -22.23 2.27
CA VAL A 801 6.51 -22.29 1.00
C VAL A 801 6.20 -20.88 0.56
N ASP A 802 6.52 -20.55 -0.69
CA ASP A 802 6.30 -19.26 -1.31
C ASP A 802 5.31 -19.42 -2.49
N ARG A 803 4.08 -18.96 -2.24
CA ARG A 803 2.93 -18.88 -3.13
C ARG A 803 2.94 -17.62 -4.00
N SER A 804 3.86 -16.68 -3.77
CA SER A 804 4.02 -15.49 -4.62
C SER A 804 4.42 -15.88 -6.06
N THR A 805 5.19 -16.96 -6.23
CA THR A 805 5.61 -17.44 -7.55
C THR A 805 4.73 -18.57 -8.11
N ASP A 806 4.60 -18.67 -9.43
CA ASP A 806 3.98 -19.81 -10.12
C ASP A 806 5.03 -20.60 -10.95
N PRO A 807 5.20 -21.92 -10.75
CA PRO A 807 4.60 -22.75 -9.70
C PRO A 807 5.07 -22.34 -8.30
N ILE A 808 4.23 -22.60 -7.30
CA ILE A 808 4.53 -22.41 -5.86
C ILE A 808 5.89 -23.07 -5.54
N ARG A 809 6.79 -22.34 -4.86
CA ARG A 809 8.16 -22.79 -4.59
C ARG A 809 8.40 -23.07 -3.12
N VAL A 810 9.07 -24.18 -2.83
CA VAL A 810 9.65 -24.42 -1.50
C VAL A 810 10.98 -23.67 -1.42
N ARG A 811 11.02 -22.60 -0.62
CA ARG A 811 12.22 -21.75 -0.43
C ARG A 811 13.22 -22.40 0.51
N TYR A 812 12.71 -23.08 1.52
CA TYR A 812 13.51 -23.76 2.52
C TYR A 812 12.85 -25.08 2.90
N PHE A 813 13.65 -26.11 3.15
CA PHE A 813 13.18 -27.35 3.73
C PHE A 813 14.24 -27.95 4.65
N ARG A 814 13.79 -28.57 5.75
CA ARG A 814 14.67 -29.30 6.67
C ARG A 814 13.98 -30.51 7.29
N TRP A 815 14.74 -31.56 7.51
CA TRP A 815 14.34 -32.67 8.37
C TRP A 815 14.60 -32.31 9.84
N ILE A 816 13.55 -32.34 10.65
CA ILE A 816 13.64 -32.12 12.11
C ILE A 816 14.19 -33.38 12.79
N THR A 817 13.84 -34.55 12.27
CA THR A 817 14.29 -35.86 12.76
C THR A 817 14.81 -36.72 11.61
N GLU A 818 16.05 -37.21 11.70
CA GLU A 818 16.63 -38.18 10.77
C GLU A 818 16.29 -39.64 11.12
#